data_AF-A0A5S4H3M8-F1
#
_entry.id   AF-A0A5S4H3M8-F1
#
_cell.length_a   1.000
_cell.length_b   1.000
_cell.length_c   1.000
_cell.angle_alpha   90.00
_cell.angle_beta   90.00
_cell.angle_gamma   90.00
#
_symmetry.space_group_name_H-M   'P 1'
#
loop_
_entity.id
_entity.type
_entity.pdbx_description
1 polymer ?
#
loop_
_entity_poly.entity_id
_entity_poly.type
_entity_poly.pdbx_seq_one_letter_code
_entity_poly.pdbx_strand_id
1 'polypeptide(L)'
;MSSDLLTSLEGLVPPDQHLLASCFDAHHTIGGGLFAINGTVEEIDRVSSTGLHADDGLLYRCLWSAEGSPAELVAYDTTGVRRYHRLDDVSTPHDILALNGQVLVVGTTQNEVRCMAPDGRVAWLWRAPGEQDSWHLNSLAVAGDQIVVCGFGPFLRRRGWDENGKPATGQVVNLETGEPVLRGLHAPHNPHYSDGTWLICDSAAGDLVEFSDATRQEIRRLGLPGWPRGLAVTDRYLFVGVSPHRYLTASVETAAVAVVDRLEWRQVALVRLPAREVYALALVPSPLAEGARRGFTANHTRVHEQGQRQLFDRLGRRPSRLWAIGDRLAEEECRAEITLAGQAEERAETGSLLTVDCRVGNTGAGLLTPAPPYPVRVVHRWYDADGQEVPTQPIKAALPRTLPPEGVVEVPVRARTPDEPGDYRLRITLAQDGGVPFDELDPSAAADVRVRVLADGPAAEALAAFGLRPPEVQAARTAGSTVHDMIRALLARTGDGVNGLTAALIEERGRQEFVKALAIALGASERALTHSVAQALPDSDDVLLTGAEAVALTLRRSGVGIVFAGSGEPLLRDAMARLGLLAEVAGDRAAAIQAGGASMVRPGNGVAVLSGTRGLADALGALSDLRHDDIGMVAVVELPGDGEPGLPAACGAFVKSWYEPDGPPGDPEGRGAAAHALVATVRQALDDSRQAPLGPVLVALPRHLAETAWVPLTALPGAGRVIGETAGRPARQVAPVADVLGGVLGAVPPGVYVTGGAALATGLALGEPSARVVCGLGGQDGGDGVRELVAAARQAAPVTFVVCDGASRYGEIADALGVRSRRVDLSGRLDGDYLAAQGKAFAVTLQAMTDHPGPSLIELVPPAGTRLWDTGWISMLELPTTVGAGNA
;
A
#
# COMPACT_ATOMS: atom_id res chain seq x y z
N MET A 1 30.17 -32.05 32.49
CA MET A 1 29.39 -31.21 33.44
C MET A 1 30.26 -31.04 34.69
N SER A 2 30.93 -29.89 34.81
CA SER A 2 31.83 -29.57 35.92
C SER A 2 31.06 -28.90 37.06
N SER A 3 31.51 -29.11 38.29
CA SER A 3 30.77 -29.08 39.56
C SER A 3 30.69 -27.74 40.30
N ASP A 4 31.07 -26.60 39.71
CA ASP A 4 31.27 -25.35 40.47
C ASP A 4 30.46 -24.15 39.93
N LEU A 5 29.15 -24.30 39.70
CA LEU A 5 28.28 -23.13 39.45
C LEU A 5 27.83 -22.53 40.79
N LEU A 6 28.06 -21.23 40.97
CA LEU A 6 27.51 -20.50 42.11
C LEU A 6 25.98 -20.45 42.01
N THR A 7 25.30 -20.65 43.14
CA THR A 7 23.83 -20.56 43.25
C THR A 7 23.35 -19.24 43.85
N SER A 8 24.28 -18.32 44.11
CA SER A 8 24.08 -16.98 44.67
C SER A 8 24.79 -15.94 43.80
N LEU A 9 24.26 -14.71 43.77
CA LEU A 9 24.90 -13.56 43.11
C LEU A 9 25.75 -12.70 44.07
N GLU A 10 25.96 -13.16 45.29
CA GLU A 10 26.70 -12.42 46.32
C GLU A 10 28.13 -12.11 45.84
N GLY A 11 28.49 -10.82 45.85
CA GLY A 11 29.77 -10.33 45.36
C GLY A 11 29.92 -10.23 43.84
N LEU A 12 28.91 -10.62 43.05
CA LEU A 12 28.91 -10.49 41.58
C LEU A 12 28.20 -9.23 41.10
N VAL A 13 27.18 -8.78 41.84
CA VAL A 13 26.49 -7.50 41.61
C VAL A 13 27.25 -6.38 42.35
N PRO A 14 27.43 -5.18 41.76
CA PRO A 14 28.03 -4.04 42.46
C PRO A 14 27.29 -3.72 43.77
N PRO A 15 28.01 -3.36 44.86
CA PRO A 15 27.43 -3.24 46.20
C PRO A 15 26.40 -2.11 46.36
N ASP A 16 26.42 -1.11 45.48
CA ASP A 16 25.51 0.04 45.43
C ASP A 16 24.37 -0.13 44.42
N GLN A 17 24.22 -1.33 43.85
CA GLN A 17 23.23 -1.65 42.84
C GLN A 17 22.45 -2.93 43.17
N HIS A 18 21.29 -3.06 42.53
CA HIS A 18 20.52 -4.30 42.50
C HIS A 18 20.33 -4.73 41.05
N LEU A 19 20.41 -6.04 40.81
CA LEU A 19 19.92 -6.59 39.56
C LEU A 19 18.41 -6.79 39.69
N LEU A 20 17.64 -6.08 38.86
CA LEU A 20 16.20 -6.28 38.77
C LEU A 20 15.88 -7.20 37.59
N ALA A 21 14.93 -8.11 37.79
CA ALA A 21 14.40 -9.00 36.77
C ALA A 21 12.91 -8.73 36.57
N SER A 22 12.57 -8.35 35.34
CA SER A 22 11.19 -8.21 34.87
C SER A 22 10.72 -9.53 34.29
N CYS A 23 9.66 -10.07 34.89
CA CYS A 23 9.14 -11.40 34.59
C CYS A 23 7.66 -11.34 34.21
N PHE A 24 7.25 -12.25 33.34
CA PHE A 24 5.87 -12.40 32.89
C PHE A 24 5.49 -13.88 32.83
N ASP A 25 4.22 -14.12 32.52
CA ASP A 25 3.70 -15.46 32.29
C ASP A 25 2.55 -15.38 31.29
N ALA A 26 2.88 -15.56 30.01
CA ALA A 26 1.90 -15.53 28.92
C ALA A 26 0.85 -16.65 29.02
N HIS A 27 1.08 -17.66 29.86
CA HIS A 27 0.21 -18.81 30.03
C HIS A 27 -0.52 -18.82 31.37
N HIS A 28 -0.40 -17.77 32.18
CA HIS A 28 -1.08 -17.64 33.48
C HIS A 28 -0.90 -18.86 34.40
N THR A 29 0.32 -19.41 34.45
CA THR A 29 0.66 -20.61 35.23
C THR A 29 1.07 -20.27 36.68
N ILE A 30 2.32 -19.84 36.89
CA ILE A 30 2.87 -19.46 38.19
C ILE A 30 2.95 -17.94 38.37
N GLY A 31 2.76 -17.17 37.30
CA GLY A 31 2.76 -15.72 37.29
C GLY A 31 4.13 -15.08 37.01
N GLY A 32 4.09 -13.79 36.69
CA GLY A 32 5.25 -12.92 36.51
C GLY A 32 5.55 -12.09 37.76
N GLY A 33 6.18 -10.93 37.55
CA GLY A 33 6.49 -9.98 38.62
C GLY A 33 7.76 -9.19 38.38
N LEU A 34 8.12 -8.40 39.38
CA LEU A 34 9.43 -7.77 39.49
C LEU A 34 10.19 -8.40 40.66
N PHE A 35 11.44 -8.77 40.41
CA PHE A 35 12.31 -9.40 41.39
C PHE A 35 13.61 -8.62 41.52
N ALA A 36 14.09 -8.44 42.74
CA ALA A 36 15.41 -7.88 43.02
C ALA A 36 16.38 -9.00 43.42
N ILE A 37 17.61 -8.91 42.94
CA ILE A 37 18.64 -9.91 43.18
C ILE A 37 19.89 -9.20 43.69
N ASN A 38 20.22 -9.45 44.96
CA ASN A 38 21.47 -9.02 45.60
C ASN A 38 21.83 -10.07 46.66
N GLY A 39 22.62 -11.07 46.26
CA GLY A 39 22.84 -12.30 47.03
C GLY A 39 21.65 -13.28 46.91
N THR A 40 20.48 -12.90 47.42
CA THR A 40 19.24 -13.69 47.33
C THR A 40 18.22 -13.05 46.39
N VAL A 41 17.24 -13.85 45.94
CA VAL A 41 16.13 -13.38 45.12
C VAL A 41 15.00 -12.92 46.03
N GLU A 42 14.55 -11.68 45.83
CA GLU A 42 13.45 -11.07 46.55
C GLU A 42 12.33 -10.68 45.59
N GLU A 43 11.10 -11.00 45.95
CA GLU A 43 9.90 -10.60 45.21
C GLU A 43 9.49 -9.18 45.61
N ILE A 44 9.46 -8.26 44.63
CA ILE A 44 8.93 -6.91 44.83
C ILE A 44 7.41 -6.93 44.67
N ASP A 45 6.92 -7.52 43.58
CA ASP A 45 5.49 -7.73 43.32
C ASP A 45 5.26 -8.85 42.29
N ARG A 46 3.97 -9.16 42.05
CA ARG A 46 3.51 -10.18 41.09
C ARG A 46 2.83 -9.62 39.84
N VAL A 47 3.08 -8.35 39.52
CA VAL A 47 2.52 -7.74 38.31
C VAL A 47 3.40 -8.11 37.12
N SER A 48 2.86 -8.84 36.13
CA SER A 48 3.65 -9.25 34.97
C SER A 48 4.20 -8.04 34.20
N SER A 49 5.47 -8.08 33.84
CA SER A 49 6.13 -7.04 33.05
C SER A 49 7.19 -7.64 32.13
N THR A 50 7.49 -6.95 31.05
CA THR A 50 8.47 -7.41 30.04
C THR A 50 9.60 -6.42 29.87
N GLY A 51 9.32 -5.14 29.67
CA GLY A 51 10.32 -4.08 29.50
C GLY A 51 10.79 -3.46 30.82
N LEU A 52 12.10 -3.19 30.93
CA LEU A 52 12.72 -2.56 32.09
C LEU A 52 13.94 -1.72 31.66
N HIS A 53 13.99 -0.44 32.03
CA HIS A 53 15.13 0.42 31.69
C HIS A 53 15.33 1.51 32.76
N ALA A 54 16.58 1.81 33.12
CA ALA A 54 16.90 2.89 34.05
C ALA A 54 17.63 4.02 33.30
N ASP A 55 17.12 5.24 33.42
CA ASP A 55 17.68 6.43 32.78
C ASP A 55 17.34 7.68 33.61
N ASP A 56 18.26 8.66 33.65
CA ASP A 56 18.09 9.97 34.32
C ASP A 56 17.46 9.89 35.73
N GLY A 57 17.97 8.98 36.57
CA GLY A 57 17.49 8.83 37.95
C GLY A 57 16.06 8.29 38.06
N LEU A 58 15.52 7.68 37.00
CA LEU A 58 14.24 7.00 36.98
C LEU A 58 14.42 5.55 36.55
N LEU A 59 13.58 4.67 37.10
CA LEU A 59 13.38 3.31 36.61
C LEU A 59 12.07 3.27 35.86
N TYR A 60 12.08 2.81 34.61
CA TYR A 60 10.91 2.57 33.79
C TYR A 60 10.62 1.08 33.72
N ARG A 61 9.34 0.71 33.79
CA ARG A 61 8.86 -0.66 33.69
C ARG A 61 7.61 -0.69 32.82
N CYS A 62 7.59 -1.55 31.82
CA CYS A 62 6.42 -1.79 30.99
C CYS A 62 5.68 -3.05 31.48
N LEU A 63 4.46 -2.85 31.95
CA LEU A 63 3.58 -3.92 32.38
C LEU A 63 3.06 -4.67 31.16
N TRP A 64 3.02 -5.99 31.26
CA TRP A 64 2.66 -6.87 30.16
C TRP A 64 1.14 -6.97 30.03
N SER A 65 0.65 -6.86 28.79
CA SER A 65 -0.74 -7.07 28.44
C SER A 65 -0.86 -8.11 27.33
N ALA A 66 -2.00 -8.82 27.30
CA ALA A 66 -2.33 -9.72 26.20
C ALA A 66 -2.76 -8.95 24.94
N GLU A 67 -2.81 -9.63 23.80
CA GLU A 67 -3.33 -9.05 22.56
C GLU A 67 -4.76 -8.52 22.76
N GLY A 68 -5.03 -7.29 22.29
CA GLY A 68 -6.32 -6.61 22.45
C GLY A 68 -6.50 -5.90 23.79
N SER A 69 -5.50 -5.92 24.68
CA SER A 69 -5.48 -5.15 25.93
C SER A 69 -4.40 -4.07 25.90
N PRO A 70 -4.66 -2.88 26.49
CA PRO A 70 -3.67 -1.83 26.59
C PRO A 70 -2.54 -2.24 27.54
N ALA A 71 -1.30 -1.88 27.19
CA ALA A 71 -0.16 -1.99 28.09
C ALA A 71 -0.10 -0.79 29.03
N GLU A 72 0.74 -0.85 30.08
CA GLU A 72 0.98 0.29 30.96
C GLU A 72 2.47 0.52 31.21
N LEU A 73 2.87 1.79 31.22
CA LEU A 73 4.23 2.23 31.51
C LEU A 73 4.27 2.91 32.87
N VAL A 74 5.13 2.39 33.76
CA VAL A 74 5.33 2.92 35.11
C VAL A 74 6.75 3.47 35.22
N ALA A 75 6.88 4.69 35.75
CA ALA A 75 8.18 5.28 36.07
C ALA A 75 8.30 5.48 37.59
N TYR A 76 9.39 4.97 38.16
CA TYR A 76 9.73 5.07 39.57
C TYR A 76 10.88 6.05 39.76
N ASP A 77 10.81 6.86 40.80
CA ASP A 77 11.98 7.53 41.39
C ASP A 77 12.35 6.84 42.70
N THR A 78 13.27 7.41 43.49
CA THR A 78 13.71 6.83 44.77
C THR A 78 12.63 6.79 45.86
N THR A 79 11.46 7.38 45.62
CA THR A 79 10.36 7.48 46.60
C THR A 79 9.18 6.58 46.28
N GLY A 80 9.01 6.15 45.02
CA GLY A 80 7.90 5.33 44.57
C GLY A 80 7.53 5.57 43.11
N VAL A 81 6.29 5.24 42.74
CA VAL A 81 5.73 5.55 41.43
C VAL A 81 5.60 7.07 41.26
N ARG A 82 6.31 7.60 40.28
CA ARG A 82 6.26 9.02 39.87
C ARG A 82 5.31 9.25 38.71
N ARG A 83 5.25 8.31 37.75
CA ARG A 83 4.36 8.36 36.59
C ARG A 83 3.74 7.00 36.30
N TYR A 84 2.51 7.01 35.81
CA TYR A 84 1.78 5.85 35.33
C TYR A 84 1.02 6.27 34.07
N HIS A 85 1.32 5.62 32.94
CA HIS A 85 0.68 5.90 31.66
C HIS A 85 0.04 4.61 31.14
N ARG A 86 -1.24 4.68 30.78
CA ARG A 86 -1.89 3.63 29.99
C ARG A 86 -1.54 3.84 28.52
N LEU A 87 -1.20 2.76 27.81
CA LEU A 87 -0.80 2.74 26.41
C LEU A 87 -1.89 2.05 25.60
N ASP A 88 -2.88 2.83 25.16
CA ASP A 88 -4.14 2.29 24.60
C ASP A 88 -3.96 1.42 23.35
N ASP A 89 -2.96 1.77 22.52
CA ASP A 89 -2.70 1.09 21.25
C ASP A 89 -1.49 0.14 21.30
N VAL A 90 -0.98 -0.17 22.49
CA VAL A 90 0.14 -1.11 22.66
C VAL A 90 -0.40 -2.38 23.29
N SER A 91 -0.20 -3.51 22.60
CA SER A 91 -0.53 -4.84 23.13
C SER A 91 0.69 -5.73 23.02
N THR A 92 0.79 -6.71 23.91
CA THR A 92 1.95 -7.61 24.01
C THR A 92 3.29 -6.86 23.99
N PRO A 93 3.46 -5.84 24.86
CA PRO A 93 4.69 -5.07 24.88
C PRO A 93 5.86 -5.99 25.19
N HIS A 94 6.96 -5.79 24.49
CA HIS A 94 8.15 -6.62 24.66
C HIS A 94 9.24 -5.85 25.41
N ASP A 95 9.67 -4.71 24.89
CA ASP A 95 10.78 -3.99 25.48
C ASP A 95 10.56 -2.48 25.51
N ILE A 96 11.35 -1.81 26.35
CA ILE A 96 11.39 -0.36 26.43
C ILE A 96 12.81 0.17 26.46
N LEU A 97 12.99 1.37 25.93
CA LEU A 97 14.25 2.12 25.99
C LEU A 97 13.92 3.56 26.37
N ALA A 98 14.42 4.00 27.52
CA ALA A 98 14.28 5.39 27.94
C ALA A 98 15.52 6.19 27.51
N LEU A 99 15.29 7.33 26.87
CA LEU A 99 16.36 8.21 26.39
C LEU A 99 15.85 9.66 26.39
N ASN A 100 16.61 10.58 26.99
CA ASN A 100 16.31 12.01 26.98
C ASN A 100 14.88 12.33 27.49
N GLY A 101 14.42 11.59 28.51
CA GLY A 101 13.08 11.74 29.09
C GLY A 101 11.92 11.16 28.26
N GLN A 102 12.19 10.68 27.05
CA GLN A 102 11.24 9.91 26.24
C GLN A 102 11.40 8.42 26.51
N VAL A 103 10.35 7.64 26.24
CA VAL A 103 10.38 6.17 26.38
C VAL A 103 9.90 5.54 25.09
N LEU A 104 10.77 4.84 24.40
CA LEU A 104 10.41 4.00 23.27
C LEU A 104 9.84 2.68 23.80
N VAL A 105 8.73 2.24 23.21
CA VAL A 105 8.02 1.02 23.59
C VAL A 105 7.83 0.16 22.35
N VAL A 106 8.22 -1.12 22.44
CA VAL A 106 8.00 -2.11 21.38
C VAL A 106 6.63 -2.74 21.55
N GLY A 107 5.74 -2.52 20.59
CA GLY A 107 4.45 -3.21 20.45
C GLY A 107 4.56 -4.32 19.43
N THR A 108 4.73 -5.56 19.90
CA THR A 108 5.03 -6.72 19.06
C THR A 108 3.88 -7.07 18.14
N THR A 109 2.64 -7.12 18.67
CA THR A 109 1.45 -7.37 17.85
C THR A 109 1.33 -6.36 16.72
N GLN A 110 1.60 -5.09 16.98
CA GLN A 110 1.44 -4.02 16.00
C GLN A 110 2.61 -3.90 15.01
N ASN A 111 3.72 -4.62 15.21
CA ASN A 111 5.00 -4.39 14.53
C ASN A 111 5.52 -2.94 14.71
N GLU A 112 5.35 -2.37 15.89
CA GLU A 112 5.63 -0.95 16.11
C GLU A 112 6.68 -0.69 17.19
N VAL A 113 7.41 0.40 16.99
CA VAL A 113 8.14 1.12 18.04
C VAL A 113 7.49 2.48 18.20
N ARG A 114 6.97 2.75 19.40
CA ARG A 114 6.30 4.01 19.73
C ARG A 114 7.16 4.81 20.68
N CYS A 115 7.50 6.04 20.34
CA CYS A 115 8.18 6.94 21.25
C CYS A 115 7.17 7.73 22.07
N MET A 116 7.18 7.53 23.38
CA MET A 116 6.31 8.20 24.32
C MET A 116 7.01 9.42 24.90
N ALA A 117 6.38 10.58 24.77
CA ALA A 117 6.81 11.82 25.43
C ALA A 117 6.57 11.74 26.95
N PRO A 118 7.23 12.60 27.76
CA PRO A 118 7.06 12.59 29.21
C PRO A 118 5.62 12.76 29.72
N ASP A 119 4.75 13.38 28.91
CA ASP A 119 3.34 13.63 29.19
C ASP A 119 2.42 12.46 28.78
N GLY A 120 2.98 11.40 28.21
CA GLY A 120 2.26 10.20 27.76
C GLY A 120 1.71 10.27 26.34
N ARG A 121 1.97 11.34 25.57
CA ARG A 121 1.61 11.39 24.15
C ARG A 121 2.63 10.65 23.29
N VAL A 122 2.19 10.08 22.17
CA VAL A 122 3.08 9.50 21.15
C VAL A 122 3.77 10.65 20.42
N ALA A 123 5.09 10.76 20.54
CA ALA A 123 5.92 11.76 19.86
C ALA A 123 6.15 11.40 18.39
N TRP A 124 6.42 10.12 18.14
CA TRP A 124 6.55 9.54 16.80
C TRP A 124 6.37 8.03 16.87
N LEU A 125 6.13 7.43 15.71
CA LEU A 125 5.91 6.00 15.54
C LEU A 125 6.72 5.48 14.37
N TRP A 126 7.35 4.33 14.55
CA TRP A 126 7.97 3.55 13.50
C TRP A 126 7.25 2.20 13.43
N ARG A 127 6.93 1.75 12.22
CA ARG A 127 6.24 0.48 11.98
C ARG A 127 6.98 -0.34 10.93
N ALA A 128 7.26 -1.60 11.26
CA ALA A 128 7.85 -2.54 10.35
C ALA A 128 6.82 -2.98 9.28
N PRO A 129 7.25 -3.30 8.05
CA PRO A 129 6.33 -3.62 6.95
C PRO A 129 5.70 -5.01 7.07
N GLY A 130 4.48 -5.14 6.57
CA GLY A 130 3.72 -6.38 6.58
C GLY A 130 2.63 -6.38 7.64
N GLU A 131 1.99 -7.52 7.80
CA GLU A 131 0.86 -7.67 8.71
C GLU A 131 1.27 -7.66 10.18
N GLN A 132 0.30 -7.38 11.05
CA GLN A 132 0.49 -7.43 12.49
C GLN A 132 1.14 -8.76 12.95
N ASP A 133 2.14 -8.65 13.83
CA ASP A 133 2.94 -9.76 14.37
C ASP A 133 3.72 -10.57 13.31
N SER A 134 3.95 -10.00 12.12
CA SER A 134 4.76 -10.65 11.08
C SER A 134 6.26 -10.58 11.41
N TRP A 135 6.76 -9.48 11.97
CA TRP A 135 8.18 -9.35 12.32
C TRP A 135 8.50 -9.87 13.72
N HIS A 136 7.49 -9.84 14.62
CA HIS A 136 7.64 -10.16 16.03
C HIS A 136 8.82 -9.40 16.65
N LEU A 137 8.66 -8.07 16.71
CA LEU A 137 9.68 -7.20 17.29
C LEU A 137 9.92 -7.55 18.77
N ASN A 138 11.17 -7.47 19.20
CA ASN A 138 11.58 -7.84 20.55
C ASN A 138 12.18 -6.65 21.28
N SER A 139 13.47 -6.41 21.13
CA SER A 139 14.23 -5.54 22.02
C SER A 139 14.87 -4.37 21.31
N LEU A 140 15.02 -3.26 22.05
CA LEU A 140 15.63 -2.02 21.58
C LEU A 140 17.04 -1.87 22.12
N ALA A 141 17.89 -1.15 21.38
CA ALA A 141 19.18 -0.71 21.87
C ALA A 141 19.61 0.61 21.24
N VAL A 142 20.52 1.29 21.93
CA VAL A 142 21.29 2.41 21.38
C VAL A 142 22.63 1.88 20.87
N ALA A 143 23.00 2.25 19.66
CA ALA A 143 24.30 1.96 19.08
C ALA A 143 24.89 3.25 18.48
N GLY A 144 25.81 3.87 19.22
CA GLY A 144 26.27 5.22 18.90
C GLY A 144 25.12 6.23 19.06
N ASP A 145 24.80 6.94 17.99
CA ASP A 145 23.66 7.87 17.88
C ASP A 145 22.39 7.20 17.32
N GLN A 146 22.47 5.93 16.97
CA GLN A 146 21.39 5.20 16.30
C GLN A 146 20.55 4.41 17.31
N ILE A 147 19.26 4.29 17.00
CA ILE A 147 18.36 3.40 17.72
C ILE A 147 18.06 2.20 16.83
N VAL A 148 18.24 1.00 17.38
CA VAL A 148 17.97 -0.26 16.69
C VAL A 148 16.89 -1.07 17.40
N VAL A 149 16.16 -1.88 16.65
CA VAL A 149 15.21 -2.87 17.16
C VAL A 149 15.53 -4.24 16.56
N CYS A 150 15.43 -5.30 17.36
CA CYS A 150 15.54 -6.67 16.86
C CYS A 150 14.18 -7.34 16.68
N GLY A 151 14.08 -8.28 15.77
CA GLY A 151 12.87 -9.07 15.51
C GLY A 151 13.20 -10.40 14.82
N PHE A 152 12.20 -11.26 14.67
CA PHE A 152 12.39 -12.61 14.12
C PHE A 152 12.60 -12.65 12.62
N GLY A 153 12.23 -11.60 11.89
CA GLY A 153 12.59 -11.47 10.48
C GLY A 153 11.59 -10.63 9.70
N PRO A 154 11.91 -10.27 8.45
CA PRO A 154 11.10 -9.35 7.66
C PRO A 154 9.93 -10.03 6.96
N PHE A 155 9.07 -10.74 7.70
CA PHE A 155 7.97 -11.50 7.10
C PHE A 155 6.79 -10.59 6.72
N LEU A 156 6.07 -11.00 5.68
CA LEU A 156 4.84 -10.32 5.24
C LEU A 156 3.62 -10.75 6.03
N ARG A 157 3.50 -12.07 6.26
CA ARG A 157 2.32 -12.66 6.88
C ARG A 157 2.45 -12.68 8.40
N ARG A 158 1.32 -12.46 9.07
CA ARG A 158 1.19 -12.62 10.52
C ARG A 158 1.74 -13.98 10.94
N ARG A 159 2.66 -13.97 11.91
CA ARG A 159 3.34 -15.18 12.39
C ARG A 159 4.08 -15.99 11.31
N GLY A 160 4.51 -15.35 10.22
CA GLY A 160 5.31 -16.01 9.18
C GLY A 160 6.61 -16.64 9.72
N TRP A 161 7.13 -16.11 10.83
CA TRP A 161 8.27 -16.67 11.57
C TRP A 161 7.98 -18.02 12.27
N ASP A 162 6.73 -18.43 12.41
CA ASP A 162 6.35 -19.74 12.98
C ASP A 162 6.06 -20.74 11.85
N GLU A 163 5.39 -20.27 10.79
CA GLU A 163 5.03 -21.08 9.61
C GLU A 163 6.26 -21.57 8.83
N ASN A 164 7.30 -20.74 8.72
CA ASN A 164 8.54 -21.09 8.02
C ASN A 164 9.52 -21.94 8.86
N GLY A 165 9.11 -22.38 10.06
CA GLY A 165 9.99 -22.98 11.07
C GLY A 165 10.78 -21.92 11.85
N LYS A 166 11.89 -22.30 12.50
CA LYS A 166 12.81 -21.34 13.16
C LYS A 166 14.10 -21.12 12.34
N PRO A 167 14.03 -20.64 11.08
CA PRO A 167 15.23 -20.35 10.30
C PRO A 167 15.92 -19.10 10.87
N ALA A 168 17.21 -18.99 10.61
CA ALA A 168 18.05 -17.85 11.02
C ALA A 168 17.73 -16.57 10.21
N THR A 169 16.50 -16.07 10.31
CA THR A 169 15.97 -14.91 9.57
C THR A 169 15.86 -13.64 10.42
N GLY A 170 16.10 -13.76 11.72
CA GLY A 170 16.11 -12.69 12.68
C GLY A 170 17.22 -11.69 12.41
N GLN A 171 16.91 -10.44 12.73
CA GLN A 171 17.75 -9.30 12.42
C GLN A 171 17.65 -8.20 13.48
N VAL A 172 18.70 -7.39 13.54
CA VAL A 172 18.73 -6.11 14.26
C VAL A 172 18.68 -5.00 13.22
N VAL A 173 17.71 -4.09 13.32
CA VAL A 173 17.38 -3.09 12.30
C VAL A 173 17.47 -1.69 12.87
N ASN A 174 18.09 -0.79 12.13
CA ASN A 174 18.13 0.64 12.43
C ASN A 174 16.78 1.30 12.12
N LEU A 175 16.20 1.99 13.10
CA LEU A 175 14.87 2.61 12.96
C LEU A 175 14.84 3.82 12.01
N GLU A 176 15.97 4.51 11.82
CA GLU A 176 16.05 5.68 10.96
C GLU A 176 16.21 5.30 9.48
N THR A 177 17.02 4.29 9.20
CA THR A 177 17.37 3.90 7.81
C THR A 177 16.64 2.66 7.31
N GLY A 178 16.10 1.84 8.22
CA GLY A 178 15.56 0.52 7.91
C GLY A 178 16.65 -0.52 7.59
N GLU A 179 17.92 -0.17 7.79
CA GLU A 179 19.05 -1.07 7.52
C GLU A 179 19.14 -2.18 8.58
N PRO A 180 19.19 -3.45 8.17
CA PRO A 180 19.50 -4.56 9.05
C PRO A 180 21.01 -4.62 9.32
N VAL A 181 21.38 -4.12 10.48
CA VAL A 181 22.75 -4.02 11.02
C VAL A 181 23.35 -5.40 11.30
N LEU A 182 22.54 -6.33 11.82
CA LEU A 182 22.92 -7.73 12.05
C LEU A 182 21.82 -8.65 11.51
N ARG A 183 22.21 -9.80 10.98
CA ARG A 183 21.34 -10.78 10.31
C ARG A 183 21.76 -12.21 10.68
N GLY A 184 20.96 -13.20 10.31
CA GLY A 184 21.33 -14.61 10.50
C GLY A 184 21.09 -15.11 11.93
N LEU A 185 20.15 -14.48 12.65
CA LEU A 185 19.79 -14.84 14.03
C LEU A 185 18.48 -15.64 14.03
N HIS A 186 18.24 -16.50 15.02
CA HIS A 186 17.03 -17.34 15.05
C HIS A 186 15.87 -16.65 15.78
N ALA A 187 16.15 -16.05 16.93
CA ALA A 187 15.15 -15.28 17.69
C ALA A 187 15.86 -14.23 18.55
N PRO A 188 16.39 -13.15 17.93
CA PRO A 188 17.25 -12.21 18.64
C PRO A 188 16.46 -11.40 19.68
N HIS A 189 17.05 -11.27 20.87
CA HIS A 189 16.58 -10.46 21.98
C HIS A 189 17.74 -9.68 22.60
N ASN A 190 17.39 -8.58 23.26
CA ASN A 190 18.26 -7.69 24.04
C ASN A 190 19.62 -7.44 23.39
N PRO A 191 19.66 -6.84 22.18
CA PRO A 191 20.92 -6.38 21.62
C PRO A 191 21.56 -5.39 22.58
N HIS A 192 22.87 -5.47 22.75
CA HIS A 192 23.63 -4.54 23.56
C HIS A 192 24.89 -4.16 22.79
N TYR A 193 25.09 -2.86 22.61
CA TYR A 193 26.26 -2.33 21.92
C TYR A 193 27.20 -1.67 22.92
N SER A 194 28.49 -1.99 22.84
CA SER A 194 29.56 -1.36 23.61
C SER A 194 30.85 -1.42 22.81
N ASP A 195 31.51 -0.28 22.61
CA ASP A 195 32.86 -0.16 22.05
C ASP A 195 33.12 -1.02 20.80
N GLY A 196 32.28 -0.87 19.76
CA GLY A 196 32.45 -1.59 18.49
C GLY A 196 32.13 -3.09 18.56
N THR A 197 31.46 -3.54 19.62
CA THR A 197 31.06 -4.93 19.82
C THR A 197 29.56 -5.01 20.15
N TRP A 198 28.91 -6.04 19.63
CA TRP A 198 27.50 -6.34 19.90
C TRP A 198 27.38 -7.62 20.72
N LEU A 199 26.53 -7.62 21.72
CA LEU A 199 26.06 -8.80 22.43
C LEU A 199 24.58 -9.01 22.10
N ILE A 200 24.20 -10.24 21.75
CA ILE A 200 22.81 -10.59 21.43
C ILE A 200 22.44 -11.91 22.09
N CYS A 201 21.26 -11.98 22.70
CA CYS A 201 20.66 -13.24 23.06
C CYS A 201 19.97 -13.85 21.82
N ASP A 202 20.57 -14.87 21.20
CA ASP A 202 19.96 -15.62 20.10
C ASP A 202 19.09 -16.74 20.66
N SER A 203 17.88 -16.37 21.08
CA SER A 203 17.16 -17.15 22.09
C SER A 203 16.65 -18.50 21.62
N ALA A 204 16.31 -18.62 20.33
CA ALA A 204 15.86 -19.86 19.74
C ALA A 204 17.01 -20.85 19.53
N ALA A 205 18.24 -20.34 19.32
CA ALA A 205 19.45 -21.15 19.30
C ALA A 205 19.90 -21.56 20.73
N GLY A 206 19.46 -20.81 21.74
CA GLY A 206 19.83 -21.05 23.14
C GLY A 206 21.14 -20.38 23.53
N ASP A 207 21.60 -19.39 22.76
CA ASP A 207 22.95 -18.85 22.88
C ASP A 207 23.00 -17.36 23.22
N LEU A 208 24.09 -16.96 23.89
CA LEU A 208 24.59 -15.59 23.89
C LEU A 208 25.69 -15.47 22.84
N VAL A 209 25.59 -14.47 21.96
CA VAL A 209 26.49 -14.30 20.82
C VAL A 209 27.14 -12.92 20.85
N GLU A 210 28.44 -12.87 20.56
CA GLU A 210 29.20 -11.64 20.43
C GLU A 210 29.56 -11.40 18.95
N PHE A 211 29.29 -10.20 18.43
CA PHE A 211 29.60 -9.81 17.04
C PHE A 211 30.52 -8.59 16.99
N SER A 212 31.35 -8.53 15.95
CA SER A 212 32.13 -7.35 15.60
C SER A 212 31.25 -6.33 14.85
N ASP A 213 31.27 -5.08 15.29
CA ASP A 213 30.62 -3.98 14.58
C ASP A 213 31.29 -3.69 13.22
N ALA A 214 32.62 -3.81 13.16
CA ALA A 214 33.40 -3.49 11.96
C ALA A 214 33.20 -4.53 10.84
N THR A 215 33.10 -5.81 11.17
CA THR A 215 32.99 -6.89 10.17
C THR A 215 31.60 -7.49 10.06
N ARG A 216 30.70 -7.20 11.02
CA ARG A 216 29.38 -7.83 11.16
C ARG A 216 29.43 -9.36 11.27
N GLN A 217 30.58 -9.91 11.66
CA GLN A 217 30.79 -11.34 11.84
C GLN A 217 30.72 -11.72 13.31
N GLU A 218 30.26 -12.96 13.57
CA GLU A 218 30.29 -13.58 14.89
C GLU A 218 31.75 -13.73 15.35
N ILE A 219 32.04 -13.27 16.56
CA ILE A 219 33.33 -13.44 17.25
C ILE A 219 33.32 -14.74 18.04
N ARG A 220 32.28 -14.94 18.86
CA ARG A 220 32.11 -16.11 19.73
C ARG A 220 30.67 -16.28 20.20
N ARG A 221 30.34 -17.50 20.59
CA ARG A 221 29.01 -17.95 21.02
C ARG A 221 29.12 -18.79 22.29
N LEU A 222 28.15 -18.64 23.19
CA LEU A 222 28.05 -19.38 24.44
C LEU A 222 26.63 -19.93 24.62
N GLY A 223 26.52 -21.26 24.65
CA GLY A 223 25.26 -21.93 24.94
C GLY A 223 24.84 -21.78 26.40
N LEU A 224 23.56 -21.46 26.61
CA LEU A 224 22.94 -21.25 27.91
C LEU A 224 21.82 -22.28 28.14
N PRO A 225 21.45 -22.58 29.41
CA PRO A 225 20.53 -23.68 29.72
C PRO A 225 19.05 -23.30 29.54
N GLY A 226 18.67 -22.80 28.36
CA GLY A 226 17.29 -22.45 28.02
C GLY A 226 17.20 -21.36 26.96
N TRP A 227 16.16 -20.51 27.06
CA TRP A 227 15.87 -19.41 26.15
C TRP A 227 16.44 -18.09 26.71
N PRO A 228 17.65 -17.66 26.28
CA PRO A 228 18.28 -16.47 26.81
C PRO A 228 17.55 -15.20 26.36
N ARG A 229 17.23 -14.31 27.30
CA ARG A 229 16.71 -12.95 27.07
C ARG A 229 16.75 -12.18 28.38
N GLY A 230 16.84 -10.86 28.27
CA GLY A 230 17.21 -9.97 29.35
C GLY A 230 18.72 -10.01 29.54
N LEU A 231 19.39 -8.86 29.36
CA LEU A 231 20.83 -8.74 29.44
C LEU A 231 21.19 -7.51 30.26
N ALA A 232 21.98 -7.71 31.31
CA ALA A 232 22.63 -6.62 32.04
C ALA A 232 24.14 -6.85 32.08
N VAL A 233 24.90 -5.76 31.93
CA VAL A 233 26.35 -5.83 31.66
C VAL A 233 27.11 -5.03 32.72
N THR A 234 28.18 -5.63 33.25
CA THR A 234 29.24 -4.93 34.01
C THR A 234 30.58 -5.12 33.32
N ASP A 235 31.63 -4.50 33.85
CA ASP A 235 33.00 -4.65 33.34
C ASP A 235 33.46 -6.12 33.29
N ARG A 236 33.04 -6.93 34.27
CA ARG A 236 33.50 -8.33 34.39
C ARG A 236 32.42 -9.38 34.07
N TYR A 237 31.16 -9.09 34.33
CA TYR A 237 30.08 -10.09 34.27
C TYR A 237 28.95 -9.66 33.34
N LEU A 238 28.35 -10.65 32.68
CA LEU A 238 27.08 -10.53 31.97
C LEU A 238 26.02 -11.30 32.75
N PHE A 239 24.90 -10.66 33.03
CA PHE A 239 23.73 -11.31 33.60
C PHE A 239 22.74 -11.54 32.47
N VAL A 240 22.39 -12.80 32.24
CA VAL A 240 21.50 -13.21 31.16
C VAL A 240 20.31 -13.93 31.76
N GLY A 241 19.10 -13.42 31.52
CA GLY A 241 17.89 -14.12 31.88
C GLY A 241 17.73 -15.35 31.00
N VAL A 242 17.30 -16.47 31.55
CA VAL A 242 17.11 -17.73 30.83
C VAL A 242 15.73 -18.27 31.17
N SER A 243 14.86 -18.29 30.18
CA SER A 243 13.51 -18.85 30.33
C SER A 243 13.46 -20.32 29.92
N PRO A 244 12.58 -21.15 30.52
CA PRO A 244 12.39 -22.52 30.08
C PRO A 244 11.84 -22.59 28.65
N HIS A 245 12.16 -23.65 27.91
CA HIS A 245 11.59 -23.84 26.57
C HIS A 245 10.07 -24.12 26.64
N ARG A 246 9.27 -23.36 25.87
CA ARG A 246 7.80 -23.42 25.87
C ARG A 246 7.21 -24.76 25.37
N TYR A 247 7.97 -25.58 24.64
CA TYR A 247 7.47 -26.80 23.98
C TYR A 247 7.87 -28.12 24.66
N LEU A 248 8.66 -28.08 25.74
CA LEU A 248 8.95 -29.26 26.54
C LEU A 248 7.84 -29.41 27.58
N THR A 249 6.88 -30.29 27.31
CA THR A 249 5.71 -30.57 28.14
C THR A 249 6.10 -31.10 29.52
N ALA A 250 5.37 -30.63 30.54
CA ALA A 250 5.40 -31.01 31.96
C ALA A 250 6.56 -30.47 32.85
N SER A 251 7.38 -29.50 32.40
CA SER A 251 8.39 -28.94 33.30
C SER A 251 7.77 -27.93 34.29
N VAL A 252 7.91 -28.19 35.59
CA VAL A 252 7.69 -27.22 36.69
C VAL A 252 8.84 -26.19 36.76
N GLU A 253 9.67 -26.11 35.71
CA GLU A 253 10.88 -25.30 35.70
C GLU A 253 10.55 -23.81 35.62
N THR A 254 11.28 -23.06 36.43
CA THR A 254 11.18 -21.60 36.51
C THR A 254 12.35 -20.95 35.76
N ALA A 255 12.15 -19.69 35.38
CA ALA A 255 13.19 -18.86 34.82
C ALA A 255 14.42 -18.76 35.74
N ALA A 256 15.57 -18.37 35.18
CA ALA A 256 16.80 -18.19 35.93
C ALA A 256 17.58 -16.98 35.42
N VAL A 257 18.57 -16.54 36.18
CA VAL A 257 19.62 -15.63 35.74
C VAL A 257 20.93 -16.41 35.68
N ALA A 258 21.48 -16.57 34.48
CA ALA A 258 22.82 -17.07 34.27
C ALA A 258 23.82 -15.92 34.35
N VAL A 259 24.96 -16.14 35.01
CA VAL A 259 26.07 -15.17 35.04
C VAL A 259 27.22 -15.69 34.21
N VAL A 260 27.70 -14.88 33.27
CA VAL A 260 28.81 -15.18 32.39
C VAL A 260 29.99 -14.29 32.76
N ASP A 261 31.16 -14.87 32.95
CA ASP A 261 32.41 -14.13 33.07
C ASP A 261 32.87 -13.68 31.67
N ARG A 262 33.05 -12.37 31.45
CA ARG A 262 33.38 -11.81 30.13
C ARG A 262 34.77 -12.17 29.64
N LEU A 263 35.73 -12.34 30.57
CA LEU A 263 37.10 -12.68 30.22
C LEU A 263 37.23 -14.17 29.88
N GLU A 264 36.61 -15.01 30.70
CA GLU A 264 36.67 -16.47 30.52
C GLU A 264 35.62 -17.00 29.54
N TRP A 265 34.64 -16.17 29.17
CA TRP A 265 33.51 -16.49 28.30
C TRP A 265 32.80 -17.79 28.67
N ARG A 266 32.55 -17.96 29.97
CA ARG A 266 31.86 -19.14 30.50
C ARG A 266 30.86 -18.74 31.56
N GLN A 267 29.83 -19.57 31.70
CA GLN A 267 28.88 -19.45 32.79
C GLN A 267 29.56 -19.78 34.13
N VAL A 268 29.38 -18.90 35.12
CA VAL A 268 29.94 -19.04 36.48
C VAL A 268 28.87 -19.15 37.57
N ALA A 269 27.63 -18.71 37.30
CA ALA A 269 26.52 -18.83 38.24
C ALA A 269 25.17 -19.09 37.53
N LEU A 270 24.21 -19.63 38.28
CA LEU A 270 22.82 -19.78 37.86
C LEU A 270 21.89 -19.60 39.06
N VAL A 271 21.05 -18.56 39.05
CA VAL A 271 20.11 -18.25 40.13
C VAL A 271 18.67 -18.41 39.64
N ARG A 272 17.90 -19.30 40.27
CA ARG A 272 16.50 -19.55 39.90
C ARG A 272 15.60 -18.41 40.38
N LEU A 273 14.69 -17.97 39.51
CA LEU A 273 13.66 -17.00 39.81
C LEU A 273 12.35 -17.73 40.09
N PRO A 274 11.50 -17.25 41.02
CA PRO A 274 10.19 -17.83 41.27
C PRO A 274 9.14 -17.31 40.28
N ALA A 275 9.46 -17.32 38.99
CA ALA A 275 8.61 -16.85 37.89
C ALA A 275 8.74 -17.73 36.65
N ARG A 276 7.72 -17.74 35.80
CA ARG A 276 7.69 -18.63 34.62
C ARG A 276 8.72 -18.20 33.58
N GLU A 277 8.73 -16.90 33.27
CA GLU A 277 9.51 -16.32 32.20
C GLU A 277 10.15 -15.01 32.68
N VAL A 278 11.45 -14.84 32.41
CA VAL A 278 12.17 -13.56 32.57
C VAL A 278 12.34 -12.95 31.19
N TYR A 279 12.10 -11.63 31.04
CA TYR A 279 12.21 -10.93 29.76
C TYR A 279 13.30 -9.86 29.76
N ALA A 280 13.36 -9.01 30.79
CA ALA A 280 14.36 -7.96 30.90
C ALA A 280 15.11 -8.01 32.24
N LEU A 281 16.37 -7.61 32.18
CA LEU A 281 17.24 -7.42 33.33
C LEU A 281 17.77 -5.99 33.32
N ALA A 282 17.84 -5.34 34.48
CA ALA A 282 18.46 -4.03 34.62
C ALA A 282 19.29 -3.97 35.90
N LEU A 283 20.50 -3.44 35.79
CA LEU A 283 21.28 -3.01 36.94
C LEU A 283 20.83 -1.62 37.33
N VAL A 284 20.32 -1.47 38.56
CA VAL A 284 19.78 -0.20 39.04
C VAL A 284 20.44 0.21 40.36
N PRO A 285 20.69 1.50 40.60
CA PRO A 285 21.11 1.98 41.91
C PRO A 285 20.15 1.55 43.02
N SER A 286 20.67 1.15 44.18
CA SER A 286 19.84 0.70 45.31
C SER A 286 18.70 1.66 45.68
N PRO A 287 18.87 3.00 45.68
CA PRO A 287 17.77 3.92 45.95
C PRO A 287 16.58 3.79 44.97
N LEU A 288 16.82 3.46 43.70
CA LEU A 288 15.75 3.24 42.71
C LEU A 288 15.08 1.89 42.89
N ALA A 289 15.84 0.84 43.25
CA ALA A 289 15.25 -0.43 43.63
C ALA A 289 14.29 -0.27 44.82
N GLU A 290 14.67 0.53 45.83
CA GLU A 290 13.79 0.87 46.95
C GLU A 290 12.57 1.68 46.54
N GLY A 291 12.72 2.58 45.57
CA GLY A 291 11.59 3.24 44.91
C GLY A 291 10.61 2.25 44.28
N ALA A 292 11.12 1.27 43.54
CA ALA A 292 10.31 0.21 42.95
C ALA A 292 9.60 -0.63 44.02
N ARG A 293 10.28 -0.96 45.14
CA ARG A 293 9.67 -1.66 46.29
C ARG A 293 8.52 -0.89 46.90
N ARG A 294 8.68 0.44 47.05
CA ARG A 294 7.59 1.29 47.54
C ARG A 294 6.44 1.30 46.54
N GLY A 295 6.71 1.39 45.25
CA GLY A 295 5.64 1.40 44.24
C GLY A 295 4.59 2.48 44.53
N PHE A 296 3.31 2.11 44.57
CA PHE A 296 2.21 3.05 44.90
C PHE A 296 2.09 3.39 46.40
N THR A 297 2.93 2.79 47.26
CA THR A 297 2.90 2.97 48.72
C THR A 297 3.60 4.25 49.20
N ALA A 298 4.07 5.11 48.29
CA ALA A 298 4.65 6.41 48.62
C ALA A 298 3.68 7.34 49.39
N ASN A 299 2.37 7.09 49.31
CA ASN A 299 1.34 7.81 50.04
C ASN A 299 0.80 6.97 51.22
N HIS A 300 1.07 7.42 52.44
CA HIS A 300 0.67 6.76 53.69
C HIS A 300 -0.85 6.53 53.83
N THR A 301 -1.70 7.38 53.24
CA THR A 301 -3.16 7.18 53.19
C THR A 301 -3.54 5.99 52.33
N ARG A 302 -2.93 5.83 51.13
CA ARG A 302 -3.17 4.69 50.24
C ARG A 302 -2.64 3.36 50.81
N VAL A 303 -1.54 3.42 51.56
CA VAL A 303 -1.01 2.27 52.32
C VAL A 303 -1.99 1.82 53.40
N HIS A 304 -2.66 2.77 54.07
CA HIS A 304 -3.68 2.45 55.05
C HIS A 304 -4.92 1.80 54.40
N GLU A 305 -5.39 2.34 53.26
CA GLU A 305 -6.56 1.85 52.52
C GLU A 305 -6.33 0.46 51.89
N GLN A 306 -5.17 0.21 51.26
CA GLN A 306 -4.81 -1.11 50.71
C GLN A 306 -4.34 -2.09 51.79
N GLY A 307 -3.69 -1.59 52.83
CA GLY A 307 -3.20 -2.35 53.98
C GLY A 307 -4.32 -2.95 54.81
N GLN A 308 -5.47 -2.29 54.96
CA GLN A 308 -6.67 -2.91 55.57
C GLN A 308 -7.17 -4.11 54.76
N ARG A 309 -7.06 -4.07 53.43
CA ARG A 309 -7.43 -5.18 52.54
C ARG A 309 -6.45 -6.36 52.67
N GLN A 310 -5.14 -6.07 52.73
CA GLN A 310 -4.10 -7.08 53.03
C GLN A 310 -4.15 -7.60 54.49
N LEU A 311 -4.71 -6.85 55.44
CA LEU A 311 -4.91 -7.30 56.82
C LEU A 311 -5.91 -8.47 56.86
N PHE A 312 -6.95 -8.44 56.01
CA PHE A 312 -7.87 -9.58 55.83
C PHE A 312 -7.15 -10.82 55.25
N ASP A 313 -6.20 -10.64 54.33
CA ASP A 313 -5.37 -11.73 53.79
C ASP A 313 -4.43 -12.36 54.85
N ARG A 314 -3.87 -11.55 55.76
CA ARG A 314 -2.98 -12.01 56.85
C ARG A 314 -3.73 -12.68 58.02
N LEU A 315 -5.01 -12.36 58.21
CA LEU A 315 -5.87 -12.97 59.24
C LEU A 315 -6.32 -14.40 58.89
N GLY A 316 -5.86 -14.97 57.77
CA GLY A 316 -6.05 -16.38 57.45
C GLY A 316 -7.48 -16.76 57.06
N ARG A 317 -8.37 -15.80 56.82
CA ARG A 317 -9.64 -16.05 56.12
C ARG A 317 -9.47 -15.74 54.64
N ARG A 318 -9.34 -16.79 53.82
CA ARG A 318 -9.38 -16.73 52.35
C ARG A 318 -10.68 -17.33 51.82
N PRO A 319 -11.31 -16.73 50.79
CA PRO A 319 -12.25 -17.43 49.94
C PRO A 319 -11.54 -18.58 49.21
N SER A 320 -12.24 -19.68 48.97
CA SER A 320 -11.66 -20.95 48.53
C SER A 320 -11.07 -20.96 47.10
N ARG A 321 -11.32 -19.93 46.28
CA ARG A 321 -10.68 -19.72 44.96
C ARG A 321 -10.60 -18.22 44.66
N LEU A 322 -9.45 -17.73 44.18
CA LEU A 322 -9.23 -16.30 43.87
C LEU A 322 -9.29 -15.97 42.36
N TRP A 323 -9.17 -16.96 41.47
CA TRP A 323 -9.32 -16.81 40.01
C TRP A 323 -9.98 -18.05 39.39
N ALA A 324 -10.72 -17.86 38.29
CA ALA A 324 -11.30 -18.94 37.49
C ALA A 324 -10.24 -19.53 36.55
N ILE A 325 -10.03 -20.84 36.63
CA ILE A 325 -9.30 -21.61 35.62
C ILE A 325 -10.28 -22.05 34.53
N GLY A 326 -9.81 -22.29 33.31
CA GLY A 326 -10.68 -22.74 32.21
C GLY A 326 -11.02 -24.23 32.36
N ASP A 327 -12.15 -24.53 32.98
CA ASP A 327 -12.70 -25.89 33.01
C ASP A 327 -13.26 -26.28 31.64
N ARG A 328 -13.34 -27.58 31.35
CA ARG A 328 -13.98 -28.08 30.12
C ARG A 328 -15.48 -27.84 30.24
N LEU A 329 -16.04 -27.09 29.29
CA LEU A 329 -17.47 -26.79 29.25
C LEU A 329 -18.25 -28.01 28.77
N ALA A 330 -19.41 -28.26 29.38
CA ALA A 330 -20.40 -29.18 28.83
C ALA A 330 -21.05 -28.58 27.56
N GLU A 331 -21.57 -29.42 26.68
CA GLU A 331 -22.20 -28.95 25.42
C GLU A 331 -23.39 -28.01 25.67
N GLU A 332 -24.08 -28.16 26.80
CA GLU A 332 -25.18 -27.26 27.19
C GLU A 332 -24.68 -25.90 27.71
N GLU A 333 -23.41 -25.80 28.14
CA GLU A 333 -22.79 -24.56 28.64
C GLU A 333 -22.17 -23.72 27.51
N CYS A 334 -21.95 -24.32 26.34
CA CYS A 334 -21.45 -23.67 25.14
C CYS A 334 -22.56 -22.84 24.46
N ARG A 335 -22.99 -21.75 25.12
CA ARG A 335 -23.99 -20.81 24.61
C ARG A 335 -23.47 -19.39 24.71
N ALA A 336 -23.53 -18.65 23.60
CA ALA A 336 -23.10 -17.27 23.53
C ALA A 336 -23.98 -16.48 22.57
N GLU A 337 -24.04 -15.17 22.76
CA GLU A 337 -24.58 -14.23 21.79
C GLU A 337 -23.43 -13.40 21.24
N ILE A 338 -23.29 -13.32 19.92
CA ILE A 338 -22.24 -12.54 19.26
C ILE A 338 -22.90 -11.54 18.32
N THR A 339 -22.58 -10.27 18.51
CA THR A 339 -23.08 -9.17 17.68
C THR A 339 -21.91 -8.26 17.28
N LEU A 340 -22.11 -7.45 16.25
CA LEU A 340 -21.11 -6.45 15.85
C LEU A 340 -21.21 -5.23 16.78
N ALA A 341 -20.06 -4.77 17.30
CA ALA A 341 -19.98 -3.58 18.15
C ALA A 341 -19.98 -2.27 17.33
N GLY A 342 -19.97 -2.35 16.00
CA GLY A 342 -20.02 -1.23 15.06
C GLY A 342 -20.44 -1.65 13.65
N GLN A 343 -20.33 -0.75 12.67
CA GLN A 343 -20.49 -1.12 11.26
C GLN A 343 -19.23 -1.89 10.82
N ALA A 344 -19.41 -3.13 10.36
CA ALA A 344 -18.31 -3.87 9.74
C ALA A 344 -17.98 -3.26 8.37
N GLU A 345 -16.70 -3.29 8.00
CA GLU A 345 -16.29 -2.94 6.64
C GLU A 345 -16.93 -3.92 5.65
N GLU A 346 -17.82 -3.40 4.79
CA GLU A 346 -18.49 -4.20 3.76
C GLU A 346 -17.54 -4.57 2.59
N ARG A 347 -16.32 -4.03 2.57
CA ARG A 347 -15.33 -4.21 1.51
C ARG A 347 -13.94 -4.43 2.11
N ALA A 348 -13.20 -5.38 1.55
CA ALA A 348 -11.82 -5.68 1.94
C ALA A 348 -10.97 -6.07 0.71
N GLU A 349 -9.65 -5.95 0.80
CA GLU A 349 -8.74 -6.43 -0.25
C GLU A 349 -8.54 -7.95 -0.16
N THR A 350 -8.24 -8.63 -1.28
CA THR A 350 -7.85 -10.05 -1.29
C THR A 350 -6.64 -10.33 -0.39
N GLY A 351 -6.73 -11.37 0.44
CA GLY A 351 -5.65 -11.80 1.34
C GLY A 351 -5.32 -10.84 2.49
N SER A 352 -6.05 -9.74 2.68
CA SER A 352 -5.82 -8.75 3.73
C SER A 352 -6.37 -9.18 5.10
N LEU A 353 -5.96 -8.48 6.17
CA LEU A 353 -6.42 -8.75 7.53
C LEU A 353 -7.59 -7.83 7.91
N LEU A 354 -8.82 -8.34 7.82
CA LEU A 354 -10.03 -7.65 8.23
C LEU A 354 -10.15 -7.65 9.76
N THR A 355 -10.40 -6.49 10.37
CA THR A 355 -10.71 -6.38 11.80
C THR A 355 -12.19 -6.06 12.00
N VAL A 356 -12.86 -6.85 12.82
CA VAL A 356 -14.29 -6.74 13.14
C VAL A 356 -14.45 -6.68 14.65
N ASP A 357 -14.91 -5.56 15.18
CA ASP A 357 -15.20 -5.44 16.62
C ASP A 357 -16.51 -6.16 16.94
N CYS A 358 -16.41 -7.18 17.80
CA CYS A 358 -17.53 -8.03 18.18
C CYS A 358 -17.88 -7.84 19.65
N ARG A 359 -19.16 -7.71 19.95
CA ARG A 359 -19.70 -7.80 21.31
C ARG A 359 -20.10 -9.25 21.58
N VAL A 360 -19.42 -9.87 22.53
CA VAL A 360 -19.60 -11.27 22.94
C VAL A 360 -20.28 -11.31 24.30
N GLY A 361 -21.46 -11.93 24.36
CA GLY A 361 -22.22 -12.21 25.58
C GLY A 361 -22.26 -13.70 25.89
N ASN A 362 -22.10 -14.05 27.17
CA ASN A 362 -22.29 -15.42 27.64
C ASN A 362 -23.75 -15.67 27.97
N THR A 363 -24.42 -16.55 27.25
CA THR A 363 -25.82 -16.95 27.51
C THR A 363 -25.92 -18.34 28.13
N GLY A 364 -24.78 -19.01 28.34
CA GLY A 364 -24.68 -20.33 28.97
C GLY A 364 -24.54 -20.25 30.49
N ALA A 365 -24.65 -21.41 31.13
CA ALA A 365 -24.51 -21.54 32.59
C ALA A 365 -23.04 -21.61 33.05
N GLY A 366 -22.09 -21.91 32.15
CA GLY A 366 -20.66 -22.03 32.44
C GLY A 366 -19.91 -20.69 32.43
N LEU A 367 -18.72 -20.66 33.03
CA LEU A 367 -17.81 -19.50 32.97
C LEU A 367 -16.96 -19.57 31.70
N LEU A 368 -17.10 -18.62 30.78
CA LEU A 368 -16.24 -18.57 29.59
C LEU A 368 -14.89 -17.93 29.97
N THR A 369 -13.88 -18.77 30.20
CA THR A 369 -12.60 -18.34 30.77
C THR A 369 -11.51 -18.36 29.70
N PRO A 370 -10.77 -17.26 29.46
CA PRO A 370 -9.65 -17.24 28.50
C PRO A 370 -8.36 -17.88 29.05
N ALA A 371 -8.37 -18.38 30.30
CA ALA A 371 -7.21 -18.97 30.95
C ALA A 371 -7.13 -20.49 30.72
N PRO A 372 -5.92 -21.10 30.74
CA PRO A 372 -5.74 -22.55 30.67
C PRO A 372 -6.45 -23.32 31.81
N PRO A 373 -6.63 -24.67 31.69
CA PRO A 373 -6.17 -25.55 30.60
C PRO A 373 -7.00 -25.53 29.31
N TYR A 374 -8.27 -25.11 29.35
CA TYR A 374 -9.16 -25.09 28.17
C TYR A 374 -9.68 -23.66 27.89
N PRO A 375 -8.83 -22.74 27.40
CA PRO A 375 -9.21 -21.35 27.22
C PRO A 375 -10.28 -21.21 26.13
N VAL A 376 -11.31 -20.39 26.40
CA VAL A 376 -12.30 -19.97 25.40
C VAL A 376 -11.72 -18.84 24.55
N ARG A 377 -11.78 -18.98 23.23
CA ARG A 377 -11.32 -18.00 22.23
C ARG A 377 -12.43 -17.69 21.24
N VAL A 378 -12.35 -16.51 20.64
CA VAL A 378 -13.14 -16.15 19.45
C VAL A 378 -12.43 -16.72 18.23
N VAL A 379 -13.15 -17.45 17.40
CA VAL A 379 -12.67 -18.09 16.16
C VAL A 379 -13.58 -17.70 15.00
N HIS A 380 -13.15 -17.93 13.76
CA HIS A 380 -13.91 -17.55 12.57
C HIS A 380 -13.70 -18.50 11.40
N ARG A 381 -14.65 -18.49 10.46
CA ARG A 381 -14.64 -19.25 9.18
C ARG A 381 -15.19 -18.40 8.04
N TRP A 382 -14.70 -18.63 6.83
CA TRP A 382 -15.18 -17.96 5.62
C TRP A 382 -16.03 -18.89 4.77
N TYR A 383 -17.07 -18.36 4.16
CA TYR A 383 -17.91 -19.06 3.19
C TYR A 383 -18.02 -18.24 1.90
N ASP A 384 -17.94 -18.90 0.75
CA ASP A 384 -18.21 -18.29 -0.55
C ASP A 384 -19.72 -18.07 -0.80
N ALA A 385 -20.04 -17.53 -1.98
CA ALA A 385 -21.42 -17.28 -2.39
C ALA A 385 -22.28 -18.56 -2.51
N ASP A 386 -21.65 -19.72 -2.74
CA ASP A 386 -22.30 -21.04 -2.82
C ASP A 386 -22.42 -21.71 -1.44
N GLY A 387 -21.90 -21.07 -0.39
CA GLY A 387 -21.93 -21.56 0.99
C GLY A 387 -20.87 -22.61 1.31
N GLN A 388 -19.87 -22.80 0.43
CA GLN A 388 -18.72 -23.67 0.70
C GLN A 388 -17.72 -22.93 1.58
N GLU A 389 -17.10 -23.66 2.52
CA GLU A 389 -16.08 -23.08 3.39
C GLU A 389 -14.79 -22.82 2.59
N VAL A 390 -14.27 -21.60 2.70
CA VAL A 390 -13.03 -21.16 2.05
C VAL A 390 -11.91 -21.17 3.09
N PRO A 391 -10.91 -22.05 2.96
CA PRO A 391 -9.86 -22.14 3.95
C PRO A 391 -8.98 -20.88 3.91
N THR A 392 -8.76 -20.29 5.08
CA THR A 392 -7.85 -19.15 5.28
C THR A 392 -7.00 -19.40 6.53
N GLN A 393 -5.99 -18.55 6.77
CA GLN A 393 -5.15 -18.66 7.97
C GLN A 393 -6.00 -18.50 9.24
N PRO A 394 -6.03 -19.49 10.16
CA PRO A 394 -6.86 -19.41 11.36
C PRO A 394 -6.26 -18.43 12.38
N ILE A 395 -6.96 -17.34 12.66
CA ILE A 395 -6.58 -16.35 13.68
C ILE A 395 -7.60 -16.40 14.80
N LYS A 396 -7.14 -16.63 16.03
CA LYS A 396 -7.99 -16.73 17.22
C LYS A 396 -7.77 -15.53 18.12
N ALA A 397 -8.83 -14.87 18.57
CA ALA A 397 -8.76 -13.78 19.54
C ALA A 397 -9.07 -14.31 20.95
N ALA A 398 -8.39 -13.79 21.98
CA ALA A 398 -8.68 -14.12 23.37
C ALA A 398 -9.81 -13.24 23.92
N LEU A 399 -10.61 -13.76 24.86
CA LEU A 399 -11.52 -12.90 25.63
C LEU A 399 -10.70 -12.01 26.58
N PRO A 400 -11.01 -10.71 26.71
CA PRO A 400 -10.28 -9.81 27.60
C PRO A 400 -10.39 -10.15 29.10
N ARG A 401 -11.42 -10.93 29.47
CA ARG A 401 -11.70 -11.37 30.84
C ARG A 401 -12.55 -12.64 30.82
N THR A 402 -12.58 -13.37 31.94
CA THR A 402 -13.59 -14.41 32.16
C THR A 402 -14.99 -13.79 32.12
N LEU A 403 -15.88 -14.37 31.32
CA LEU A 403 -17.28 -13.99 31.24
C LEU A 403 -18.13 -14.93 32.10
N PRO A 404 -18.71 -14.45 33.22
CA PRO A 404 -19.75 -15.20 33.91
C PRO A 404 -21.01 -15.31 33.03
N PRO A 405 -21.97 -16.20 33.37
CA PRO A 405 -23.31 -16.18 32.78
C PRO A 405 -23.85 -14.74 32.74
N GLU A 406 -24.47 -14.36 31.62
CA GLU A 406 -24.98 -13.02 31.32
C GLU A 406 -23.90 -11.93 31.16
N GLY A 407 -22.61 -12.27 31.31
CA GLY A 407 -21.49 -11.36 31.14
C GLY A 407 -21.24 -11.00 29.68
N VAL A 408 -20.86 -9.74 29.42
CA VAL A 408 -20.60 -9.23 28.06
C VAL A 408 -19.24 -8.54 27.98
N VAL A 409 -18.56 -8.65 26.83
CA VAL A 409 -17.31 -7.94 26.52
C VAL A 409 -17.21 -7.64 25.03
N GLU A 410 -16.44 -6.62 24.69
CA GLU A 410 -16.08 -6.31 23.29
C GLU A 410 -14.70 -6.91 22.98
N VAL A 411 -14.59 -7.54 21.81
CA VAL A 411 -13.39 -8.24 21.35
C VAL A 411 -13.13 -7.87 19.90
N PRO A 412 -11.94 -7.32 19.57
CA PRO A 412 -11.54 -7.15 18.18
C PRO A 412 -11.22 -8.52 17.57
N VAL A 413 -12.00 -8.93 16.56
CA VAL A 413 -11.83 -10.19 15.84
C VAL A 413 -11.10 -9.91 14.55
N ARG A 414 -10.00 -10.63 14.30
CA ARG A 414 -9.19 -10.46 13.09
C ARG A 414 -9.31 -11.70 12.22
N ALA A 415 -9.62 -11.51 10.94
CA ALA A 415 -9.82 -12.57 9.98
C ALA A 415 -9.09 -12.25 8.67
N ARG A 416 -8.36 -13.22 8.12
CA ARG A 416 -7.73 -13.08 6.80
C ARG A 416 -8.80 -13.24 5.72
N THR A 417 -8.96 -12.29 4.82
CA THR A 417 -9.88 -12.41 3.69
C THR A 417 -9.39 -13.45 2.68
N PRO A 418 -10.30 -14.09 1.92
CA PRO A 418 -9.94 -14.98 0.81
C PRO A 418 -8.99 -14.34 -0.22
N ASP A 419 -8.18 -15.16 -0.88
CA ASP A 419 -7.21 -14.73 -1.89
C ASP A 419 -7.84 -14.42 -3.25
N GLU A 420 -9.09 -14.84 -3.48
CA GLU A 420 -9.85 -14.57 -4.69
C GLU A 420 -10.87 -13.43 -4.45
N PRO A 421 -11.07 -12.53 -5.44
CA PRO A 421 -12.11 -11.52 -5.36
C PRO A 421 -13.51 -12.15 -5.43
N GLY A 422 -14.44 -11.65 -4.64
CA GLY A 422 -15.80 -12.20 -4.58
C GLY A 422 -16.61 -11.69 -3.40
N ASP A 423 -17.86 -12.13 -3.33
CA ASP A 423 -18.72 -11.88 -2.17
C ASP A 423 -18.62 -13.06 -1.21
N TYR A 424 -18.26 -12.77 0.04
CA TYR A 424 -18.04 -13.79 1.06
C TYR A 424 -18.83 -13.50 2.34
N ARG A 425 -19.04 -14.56 3.13
CA ARG A 425 -19.60 -14.49 4.47
C ARG A 425 -18.57 -14.94 5.50
N LEU A 426 -18.16 -14.03 6.37
CA LEU A 426 -17.33 -14.30 7.54
C LEU A 426 -18.23 -14.66 8.73
N ARG A 427 -18.11 -15.89 9.25
CA ARG A 427 -18.81 -16.37 10.43
C ARG A 427 -17.89 -16.37 11.63
N ILE A 428 -18.28 -15.67 12.70
CA ILE A 428 -17.50 -15.47 13.92
C ILE A 428 -18.20 -16.18 15.08
N THR A 429 -17.47 -16.97 15.87
CA THR A 429 -18.01 -17.86 16.92
C THR A 429 -17.02 -18.01 18.08
N LEU A 430 -17.37 -18.76 19.13
CA LEU A 430 -16.46 -19.13 20.22
C LEU A 430 -16.02 -20.60 20.11
N ALA A 431 -14.83 -20.92 20.61
CA ALA A 431 -14.39 -22.30 20.79
C ALA A 431 -13.41 -22.42 21.97
N GLN A 432 -13.44 -23.54 22.70
CA GLN A 432 -12.33 -23.91 23.58
C GLN A 432 -11.16 -24.43 22.73
N ASP A 433 -9.91 -24.18 23.14
CA ASP A 433 -8.75 -24.78 22.45
C ASP A 433 -8.86 -26.33 22.47
N GLY A 434 -8.92 -26.93 21.27
CA GLY A 434 -9.14 -28.37 21.08
C GLY A 434 -10.59 -28.84 21.24
N GLY A 435 -11.55 -27.92 21.42
CA GLY A 435 -12.99 -28.19 21.50
C GLY A 435 -13.74 -27.85 20.21
N VAL A 436 -15.05 -28.17 20.20
CA VAL A 436 -15.96 -27.89 19.09
C VAL A 436 -16.39 -26.41 19.13
N PRO A 437 -16.46 -25.71 17.97
CA PRO A 437 -17.03 -24.37 17.88
C PRO A 437 -18.48 -24.31 18.36
N PHE A 438 -18.84 -23.23 19.06
CA PHE A 438 -20.14 -23.11 19.73
C PHE A 438 -21.30 -23.11 18.74
N ASP A 439 -21.09 -22.61 17.53
CA ASP A 439 -22.11 -22.52 16.48
C ASP A 439 -22.45 -23.85 15.82
N GLU A 440 -21.62 -24.88 16.01
CA GLU A 440 -21.96 -26.26 15.61
C GLU A 440 -22.90 -26.92 16.64
N LEU A 441 -22.86 -26.46 17.89
CA LEU A 441 -23.75 -26.91 18.97
C LEU A 441 -25.04 -26.07 19.03
N ASP A 442 -24.93 -24.77 18.78
CA ASP A 442 -26.03 -23.82 18.71
C ASP A 442 -25.79 -22.84 17.55
N PRO A 443 -26.44 -23.02 16.39
CA PRO A 443 -26.25 -22.16 15.21
C PRO A 443 -26.45 -20.66 15.43
N SER A 444 -27.11 -20.24 16.52
CA SER A 444 -27.29 -18.84 16.89
C SER A 444 -26.10 -18.23 17.62
N ALA A 445 -25.16 -19.05 18.12
CA ALA A 445 -23.95 -18.62 18.81
C ALA A 445 -22.85 -18.11 17.87
N ALA A 446 -23.23 -17.41 16.80
CA ALA A 446 -22.33 -16.82 15.83
C ALA A 446 -22.85 -15.49 15.28
N ALA A 447 -21.92 -14.65 14.82
CA ALA A 447 -22.22 -13.48 13.99
C ALA A 447 -21.77 -13.74 12.55
N ASP A 448 -22.61 -13.37 11.58
CA ASP A 448 -22.27 -13.40 10.16
C ASP A 448 -22.04 -11.99 9.63
N VAL A 449 -20.92 -11.77 8.95
CA VAL A 449 -20.56 -10.52 8.29
C VAL A 449 -20.46 -10.77 6.79
N ARG A 450 -21.15 -9.97 5.98
CA ARG A 450 -20.98 -10.00 4.52
C ARG A 450 -19.85 -9.06 4.13
N VAL A 451 -18.89 -9.57 3.38
CA VAL A 451 -17.70 -8.83 2.96
C VAL A 451 -17.50 -9.04 1.47
N ARG A 452 -17.44 -7.95 0.72
CA ARG A 452 -17.05 -7.96 -0.68
C ARG A 452 -15.54 -7.81 -0.78
N VAL A 453 -14.87 -8.87 -1.19
CA VAL A 453 -13.43 -8.90 -1.39
C VAL A 453 -13.12 -8.39 -2.79
N LEU A 454 -12.34 -7.31 -2.87
CA LEU A 454 -11.96 -6.64 -4.11
C LEU A 454 -10.51 -6.97 -4.47
N ALA A 455 -10.23 -7.04 -5.78
CA ALA A 455 -8.87 -7.10 -6.30
C ALA A 455 -8.12 -5.77 -6.11
N ASP A 456 -8.86 -4.65 -6.08
CA ASP A 456 -8.32 -3.30 -6.10
C ASP A 456 -8.57 -2.61 -4.76
N GLY A 457 -7.50 -2.17 -4.10
CA GLY A 457 -7.56 -1.32 -2.93
C GLY A 457 -6.42 -0.29 -2.91
N PRO A 458 -6.33 0.56 -1.85
CA PRO A 458 -5.40 1.68 -1.78
C PRO A 458 -3.94 1.31 -2.07
N ALA A 459 -3.56 0.07 -1.76
CA ALA A 459 -2.24 -0.47 -2.05
C ALA A 459 -1.95 -0.58 -3.56
N ALA A 460 -2.89 -1.11 -4.34
CA ALA A 460 -2.75 -1.28 -5.79
C ALA A 460 -2.82 0.08 -6.51
N GLU A 461 -3.67 0.98 -6.02
CA GLU A 461 -3.81 2.34 -6.56
C GLU A 461 -2.50 3.14 -6.42
N ALA A 462 -1.83 3.06 -5.26
CA ALA A 462 -0.55 3.74 -5.05
C ALA A 462 0.57 3.20 -5.96
N LEU A 463 0.59 1.88 -6.22
CA LEU A 463 1.60 1.24 -7.07
C LEU A 463 1.30 1.37 -8.58
N ALA A 464 0.07 1.65 -8.98
CA ALA A 464 -0.31 1.88 -10.38
C ALA A 464 0.46 3.04 -11.01
N ALA A 465 0.86 4.05 -10.22
CA ALA A 465 1.72 5.15 -10.68
C ALA A 465 3.09 4.68 -11.21
N PHE A 466 3.51 3.47 -10.86
CA PHE A 466 4.75 2.80 -11.28
C PHE A 466 4.50 1.69 -12.31
N GLY A 467 3.33 1.70 -12.98
CA GLY A 467 3.02 0.77 -14.06
C GLY A 467 2.71 -0.65 -13.59
N LEU A 468 2.53 -0.86 -12.28
CA LEU A 468 2.18 -2.15 -11.68
C LEU A 468 0.67 -2.32 -11.64
N ARG A 469 0.18 -3.46 -12.12
CA ARG A 469 -1.25 -3.77 -12.14
C ARG A 469 -1.68 -4.53 -10.88
N PRO A 470 -2.96 -4.45 -10.48
CA PRO A 470 -3.46 -5.17 -9.29
C PRO A 470 -3.11 -6.67 -9.26
N PRO A 471 -3.23 -7.45 -10.37
CA PRO A 471 -2.83 -8.85 -10.36
C PRO A 471 -1.33 -9.08 -10.12
N GLU A 472 -0.47 -8.15 -10.54
CA GLU A 472 0.98 -8.23 -10.33
C GLU A 472 1.35 -7.89 -8.89
N VAL A 473 0.67 -6.91 -8.31
CA VAL A 473 0.81 -6.59 -6.88
C VAL A 473 0.35 -7.78 -6.03
N GLN A 474 -0.77 -8.41 -6.38
CA GLN A 474 -1.27 -9.59 -5.69
C GLN A 474 -0.32 -10.79 -5.85
N ALA A 475 0.16 -11.05 -7.07
CA ALA A 475 1.15 -12.09 -7.30
C ALA A 475 2.42 -11.85 -6.45
N ALA A 476 2.92 -10.62 -6.40
CA ALA A 476 4.08 -10.26 -5.58
C ALA A 476 3.86 -10.46 -4.07
N ARG A 477 2.66 -10.20 -3.55
CA ARG A 477 2.29 -10.50 -2.15
C ARG A 477 2.36 -12.00 -1.83
N THR A 478 2.19 -12.85 -2.84
CA THR A 478 2.24 -14.32 -2.69
C THR A 478 3.55 -14.96 -3.17
N ALA A 479 4.44 -14.19 -3.79
CA ALA A 479 5.65 -14.70 -4.44
C ALA A 479 6.70 -15.22 -3.43
N GLY A 480 6.61 -14.82 -2.17
CA GLY A 480 7.48 -15.26 -1.10
C GLY A 480 6.92 -14.92 0.27
N SER A 481 7.70 -15.17 1.32
CA SER A 481 7.27 -14.96 2.71
C SER A 481 7.80 -13.65 3.30
N THR A 482 8.77 -12.99 2.63
CA THR A 482 9.43 -11.80 3.16
C THR A 482 9.15 -10.52 2.36
N VAL A 483 9.33 -9.37 3.02
CA VAL A 483 9.23 -8.04 2.40
C VAL A 483 10.19 -7.92 1.20
N HIS A 484 11.37 -8.52 1.31
CA HIS A 484 12.36 -8.53 0.24
C HIS A 484 11.89 -9.30 -0.99
N ASP A 485 11.24 -10.45 -0.78
CA ASP A 485 10.70 -11.27 -1.88
C ASP A 485 9.61 -10.50 -2.63
N MET A 486 8.71 -9.82 -1.93
CA MET A 486 7.67 -9.01 -2.56
C MET A 486 8.26 -7.83 -3.35
N ILE A 487 9.23 -7.09 -2.80
CA ILE A 487 9.86 -5.97 -3.54
C ILE A 487 10.55 -6.51 -4.80
N ARG A 488 11.27 -7.63 -4.70
CA ARG A 488 11.89 -8.27 -5.87
C ARG A 488 10.85 -8.73 -6.89
N ALA A 489 9.75 -9.33 -6.46
CA ALA A 489 8.69 -9.77 -7.35
C ALA A 489 8.01 -8.60 -8.08
N LEU A 490 7.82 -7.46 -7.42
CA LEU A 490 7.30 -6.24 -8.06
C LEU A 490 8.27 -5.69 -9.12
N LEU A 491 9.58 -5.82 -8.88
CA LEU A 491 10.62 -5.36 -9.81
C LEU A 491 10.99 -6.41 -10.88
N ALA A 492 10.39 -7.60 -10.84
CA ALA A 492 10.69 -8.69 -11.76
C ALA A 492 9.78 -8.66 -13.00
N ARG A 493 10.33 -9.07 -14.15
CA ARG A 493 9.59 -9.36 -15.37
C ARG A 493 9.10 -10.82 -15.34
N THR A 494 7.88 -11.06 -15.84
CA THR A 494 7.37 -12.42 -16.06
C THR A 494 8.25 -13.18 -17.05
N GLY A 495 8.85 -14.31 -16.62
CA GLY A 495 9.65 -15.18 -17.48
C GLY A 495 11.17 -14.97 -17.45
N ASP A 496 11.66 -13.98 -16.67
CA ASP A 496 13.05 -13.66 -16.25
C ASP A 496 13.44 -12.19 -16.49
N GLY A 497 14.25 -11.62 -15.59
CA GLY A 497 14.81 -10.26 -15.70
C GLY A 497 14.07 -9.17 -14.91
N VAL A 498 14.49 -7.92 -15.09
CA VAL A 498 13.91 -6.74 -14.43
C VAL A 498 12.70 -6.21 -15.23
N ASN A 499 11.67 -5.77 -14.51
CA ASN A 499 10.57 -4.99 -15.07
C ASN A 499 11.06 -3.59 -15.44
N GLY A 500 11.49 -3.44 -16.71
CA GLY A 500 12.13 -2.22 -17.18
C GLY A 500 11.23 -0.98 -17.11
N LEU A 501 9.94 -1.13 -17.40
CA LEU A 501 8.98 -0.04 -17.32
C LEU A 501 8.81 0.48 -15.87
N THR A 502 8.69 -0.43 -14.91
CA THR A 502 8.58 -0.07 -13.48
C THR A 502 9.85 0.64 -13.02
N ALA A 503 11.03 0.12 -13.37
CA ALA A 503 12.31 0.76 -13.04
C ALA A 503 12.43 2.18 -13.64
N ALA A 504 12.02 2.37 -14.90
CA ALA A 504 12.00 3.69 -15.55
C ALA A 504 11.06 4.68 -14.84
N LEU A 505 9.89 4.21 -14.39
CA LEU A 505 8.94 5.05 -13.66
C LEU A 505 9.44 5.44 -12.26
N ILE A 506 10.21 4.56 -11.62
CA ILE A 506 10.89 4.87 -10.36
C ILE A 506 11.99 5.91 -10.57
N GLU A 507 12.75 5.83 -11.67
CA GLU A 507 13.74 6.86 -12.03
C GLU A 507 13.06 8.23 -12.28
N GLU A 508 11.95 8.24 -13.02
CA GLU A 508 11.22 9.48 -13.37
C GLU A 508 10.56 10.15 -12.16
N ARG A 509 9.90 9.38 -11.29
CA ARG A 509 9.16 9.91 -10.13
C ARG A 509 10.03 10.07 -8.89
N GLY A 510 11.12 9.33 -8.82
CA GLY A 510 12.05 9.30 -7.69
C GLY A 510 11.80 8.12 -6.75
N ARG A 511 12.90 7.59 -6.21
CA ARG A 511 12.91 6.44 -5.29
C ARG A 511 12.04 6.65 -4.05
N GLN A 512 11.99 7.88 -3.53
CA GLN A 512 11.18 8.18 -2.33
C GLN A 512 9.68 8.04 -2.59
N GLU A 513 9.19 8.38 -3.79
CA GLU A 513 7.78 8.21 -4.13
C GLU A 513 7.41 6.72 -4.23
N PHE A 514 8.34 5.88 -4.68
CA PHE A 514 8.14 4.43 -4.67
C PHE A 514 8.15 3.85 -3.24
N VAL A 515 9.04 4.34 -2.37
CA VAL A 515 9.04 3.99 -0.94
C VAL A 515 7.71 4.35 -0.28
N LYS A 516 7.14 5.53 -0.58
CA LYS A 516 5.81 5.95 -0.10
C LYS A 516 4.70 5.01 -0.57
N ALA A 517 4.67 4.67 -1.86
CA ALA A 517 3.68 3.75 -2.41
C ALA A 517 3.77 2.37 -1.76
N LEU A 518 4.99 1.84 -1.55
CA LEU A 518 5.20 0.58 -0.83
C LEU A 518 4.82 0.68 0.65
N ALA A 519 5.09 1.81 1.32
CA ALA A 519 4.72 2.02 2.71
C ALA A 519 3.20 1.96 2.89
N ILE A 520 2.44 2.52 1.96
CA ILE A 520 0.97 2.39 1.90
C ILE A 520 0.59 0.92 1.68
N ALA A 521 1.19 0.26 0.68
CA ALA A 521 0.84 -1.11 0.30
C ALA A 521 1.15 -2.16 1.38
N LEU A 522 2.14 -1.89 2.24
CA LEU A 522 2.62 -2.77 3.31
C LEU A 522 2.22 -2.30 4.72
N GLY A 523 1.48 -1.20 4.82
CA GLY A 523 1.10 -0.58 6.10
C GLY A 523 2.31 -0.27 6.98
N ALA A 524 3.38 0.28 6.42
CA ALA A 524 4.69 0.45 7.05
C ALA A 524 5.09 1.93 7.19
N SER A 525 6.15 2.21 7.96
CA SER A 525 6.84 3.51 7.87
C SER A 525 7.79 3.54 6.66
N GLU A 526 7.87 4.68 5.97
CA GLU A 526 8.81 4.88 4.83
C GLU A 526 10.26 4.52 5.19
N ARG A 527 10.68 4.94 6.39
CA ARG A 527 12.03 4.65 6.93
C ARG A 527 12.32 3.16 7.07
N ALA A 528 11.31 2.33 7.32
CA ALA A 528 11.48 0.88 7.44
C ALA A 528 11.76 0.19 6.09
N LEU A 529 11.42 0.85 4.97
CA LEU A 529 11.54 0.31 3.61
C LEU A 529 12.71 0.89 2.82
N THR A 530 13.26 2.02 3.26
CA THR A 530 14.25 2.79 2.52
C THR A 530 15.46 1.96 2.11
N HIS A 531 16.08 1.25 3.06
CA HIS A 531 17.21 0.36 2.77
C HIS A 531 16.83 -0.79 1.82
N SER A 532 15.72 -1.51 2.09
CA SER A 532 15.29 -2.67 1.30
C SER A 532 15.01 -2.30 -0.16
N VAL A 533 14.36 -1.14 -0.39
CA VAL A 533 14.13 -0.61 -1.73
C VAL A 533 15.45 -0.25 -2.41
N ALA A 534 16.36 0.44 -1.70
CA ALA A 534 17.66 0.81 -2.27
C ALA A 534 18.50 -0.40 -2.68
N GLN A 535 18.42 -1.52 -1.94
CA GLN A 535 19.12 -2.76 -2.27
C GLN A 535 18.45 -3.58 -3.38
N ALA A 536 17.14 -3.44 -3.56
CA ALA A 536 16.39 -4.19 -4.56
C ALA A 536 16.37 -3.51 -5.93
N LEU A 537 16.53 -2.17 -5.96
CA LEU A 537 16.56 -1.44 -7.22
C LEU A 537 17.82 -1.77 -8.02
N PRO A 538 17.68 -2.15 -9.29
CA PRO A 538 18.82 -2.38 -10.17
C PRO A 538 19.49 -1.04 -10.53
N ASP A 539 20.78 -1.12 -10.89
CA ASP A 539 21.45 -0.01 -11.54
C ASP A 539 20.83 0.22 -12.92
N SER A 540 20.67 1.49 -13.31
CA SER A 540 20.00 1.86 -14.57
C SER A 540 20.66 1.24 -15.81
N ASP A 541 21.97 0.98 -15.73
CA ASP A 541 22.75 0.34 -16.80
C ASP A 541 22.35 -1.12 -17.03
N ASP A 542 21.81 -1.79 -16.01
CA ASP A 542 21.36 -3.19 -16.05
C ASP A 542 19.88 -3.34 -16.42
N VAL A 543 19.16 -2.22 -16.60
CA VAL A 543 17.73 -2.23 -16.89
C VAL A 543 17.49 -2.30 -18.40
N LEU A 544 16.94 -3.43 -18.85
CA LEU A 544 16.49 -3.61 -20.23
C LEU A 544 14.97 -3.44 -20.37
N LEU A 545 14.59 -2.55 -21.27
CA LEU A 545 13.24 -2.36 -21.75
C LEU A 545 12.96 -3.28 -22.93
N THR A 546 11.69 -3.67 -23.09
CA THR A 546 11.23 -4.19 -24.38
C THR A 546 11.20 -3.09 -25.42
N GLY A 547 11.21 -3.45 -26.71
CA GLY A 547 11.01 -2.45 -27.76
C GLY A 547 9.70 -1.67 -27.57
N ALA A 548 8.62 -2.33 -27.18
CA ALA A 548 7.34 -1.68 -26.89
C ALA A 548 7.44 -0.68 -25.73
N GLU A 549 8.05 -1.08 -24.61
CA GLU A 549 8.29 -0.20 -23.45
C GLU A 549 9.18 1.00 -23.83
N ALA A 550 10.23 0.77 -24.62
CA ALA A 550 11.13 1.81 -25.09
C ALA A 550 10.45 2.83 -26.02
N VAL A 551 9.63 2.36 -26.98
CA VAL A 551 8.82 3.24 -27.82
C VAL A 551 7.84 4.03 -26.96
N ALA A 552 7.16 3.39 -26.01
CA ALA A 552 6.19 4.03 -25.14
C ALA A 552 6.78 5.14 -24.27
N LEU A 553 7.89 4.84 -23.60
CA LEU A 553 8.62 5.83 -22.80
C LEU A 553 9.21 6.95 -23.67
N THR A 554 9.69 6.65 -24.88
CA THR A 554 10.20 7.67 -25.81
C THR A 554 9.10 8.64 -26.22
N LEU A 555 7.90 8.14 -26.56
CA LEU A 555 6.75 8.98 -26.89
C LEU A 555 6.35 9.86 -25.70
N ARG A 556 6.24 9.30 -24.50
CA ARG A 556 5.94 10.05 -23.27
C ARG A 556 6.97 11.15 -22.97
N ARG A 557 8.27 10.80 -22.97
CA ARG A 557 9.37 11.76 -22.71
C ARG A 557 9.49 12.83 -23.81
N SER A 558 8.93 12.57 -25.00
CA SER A 558 8.87 13.53 -26.10
C SER A 558 7.61 14.41 -26.10
N GLY A 559 6.79 14.33 -25.04
CA GLY A 559 5.65 15.22 -24.81
C GLY A 559 4.33 14.78 -25.46
N VAL A 560 4.20 13.51 -25.84
CA VAL A 560 2.90 12.93 -26.27
C VAL A 560 1.96 12.93 -25.06
N GLY A 561 0.79 13.55 -25.23
CA GLY A 561 -0.21 13.67 -24.15
C GLY A 561 -1.21 12.51 -24.12
N ILE A 562 -1.48 11.88 -25.27
CA ILE A 562 -2.50 10.84 -25.37
C ILE A 562 -2.23 9.88 -26.54
N VAL A 563 -2.61 8.62 -26.36
CA VAL A 563 -2.47 7.55 -27.34
C VAL A 563 -3.81 6.86 -27.55
N PHE A 564 -4.24 6.70 -28.81
CA PHE A 564 -5.48 6.02 -29.15
C PHE A 564 -5.20 4.64 -29.73
N ALA A 565 -5.91 3.62 -29.25
CA ALA A 565 -5.78 2.27 -29.80
C ALA A 565 -7.12 1.51 -29.79
N GLY A 566 -7.35 0.72 -30.85
CA GLY A 566 -8.49 -0.20 -30.94
C GLY A 566 -8.38 -1.39 -29.99
N SER A 567 -9.42 -2.24 -29.99
CA SER A 567 -9.40 -3.52 -29.28
C SER A 567 -8.45 -4.51 -29.99
N GLY A 568 -7.36 -4.88 -29.34
CA GLY A 568 -6.34 -5.81 -29.86
C GLY A 568 -5.27 -6.12 -28.80
N GLU A 569 -4.34 -7.01 -29.14
CA GLU A 569 -3.24 -7.46 -28.26
C GLU A 569 -1.85 -6.85 -28.58
N PRO A 570 -1.68 -5.57 -29.01
CA PRO A 570 -0.32 -5.05 -29.21
C PRO A 570 0.37 -4.80 -27.87
N LEU A 571 1.63 -5.20 -27.77
CA LEU A 571 2.47 -5.04 -26.57
C LEU A 571 2.60 -3.57 -26.18
N LEU A 572 2.60 -2.69 -27.18
CA LEU A 572 2.64 -1.25 -27.03
C LEU A 572 1.37 -0.71 -26.37
N ARG A 573 0.19 -1.31 -26.59
CA ARG A 573 -1.04 -0.89 -25.90
C ARG A 573 -0.93 -1.14 -24.39
N ASP A 574 -0.42 -2.30 -23.98
CA ASP A 574 -0.20 -2.60 -22.56
C ASP A 574 0.79 -1.59 -21.93
N ALA A 575 1.91 -1.33 -22.61
CA ALA A 575 2.88 -0.33 -22.16
C ALA A 575 2.27 1.08 -22.02
N MET A 576 1.44 1.52 -22.98
CA MET A 576 0.78 2.83 -22.93
C MET A 576 -0.29 2.93 -21.84
N ALA A 577 -1.03 1.84 -21.60
CA ALA A 577 -2.00 1.77 -20.52
C ALA A 577 -1.32 1.94 -19.16
N ARG A 578 -0.19 1.25 -18.94
CA ARG A 578 0.61 1.36 -17.71
C ARG A 578 1.22 2.75 -17.50
N LEU A 579 1.48 3.49 -18.58
CA LEU A 579 1.92 4.88 -18.53
C LEU A 579 0.78 5.88 -18.31
N GLY A 580 -0.48 5.43 -18.32
CA GLY A 580 -1.66 6.29 -18.21
C GLY A 580 -1.92 7.15 -19.44
N LEU A 581 -1.43 6.74 -20.61
CA LEU A 581 -1.57 7.49 -21.88
C LEU A 581 -2.66 6.95 -22.80
N LEU A 582 -3.17 5.74 -22.55
CA LEU A 582 -4.08 5.04 -23.45
C LEU A 582 -5.53 5.54 -23.32
N ALA A 583 -6.12 5.93 -24.46
CA ALA A 583 -7.54 6.07 -24.67
C ALA A 583 -8.05 4.97 -25.62
N GLU A 584 -8.98 4.17 -25.14
CA GLU A 584 -9.52 3.05 -25.92
C GLU A 584 -10.55 3.52 -26.94
N VAL A 585 -10.47 3.00 -28.17
CA VAL A 585 -11.41 3.31 -29.26
C VAL A 585 -11.99 2.04 -29.87
N ALA A 586 -13.05 2.19 -30.66
CA ALA A 586 -13.78 1.06 -31.26
C ALA A 586 -13.00 0.32 -32.38
N GLY A 587 -11.95 0.92 -32.95
CA GLY A 587 -11.17 0.32 -34.04
C GLY A 587 -10.01 1.21 -34.50
N ASP A 588 -9.16 0.66 -35.38
CA ASP A 588 -7.91 1.29 -35.83
C ASP A 588 -8.15 2.55 -36.67
N ARG A 589 -9.18 2.57 -37.53
CA ARG A 589 -9.60 3.80 -38.23
C ARG A 589 -9.97 4.93 -37.26
N ALA A 590 -10.74 4.62 -36.22
CA ALA A 590 -11.11 5.61 -35.21
C ALA A 590 -9.89 6.09 -34.41
N ALA A 591 -8.93 5.20 -34.14
CA ALA A 591 -7.68 5.54 -33.46
C ALA A 591 -6.88 6.59 -34.24
N ALA A 592 -6.73 6.39 -35.56
CA ALA A 592 -6.04 7.35 -36.43
C ALA A 592 -6.74 8.71 -36.42
N ILE A 593 -8.06 8.74 -36.58
CA ILE A 593 -8.83 9.99 -36.62
C ILE A 593 -8.75 10.74 -35.27
N GLN A 594 -8.97 10.06 -34.14
CA GLN A 594 -8.89 10.70 -32.82
C GLN A 594 -7.46 11.17 -32.50
N ALA A 595 -6.43 10.42 -32.88
CA ALA A 595 -5.03 10.86 -32.74
C ALA A 595 -4.71 12.11 -33.60
N GLY A 596 -5.28 12.19 -34.80
CA GLY A 596 -5.25 13.39 -35.63
C GLY A 596 -5.90 14.58 -34.93
N GLY A 597 -7.10 14.39 -34.37
CA GLY A 597 -7.82 15.40 -33.59
C GLY A 597 -6.99 15.95 -32.42
N ALA A 598 -6.42 15.05 -31.61
CA ALA A 598 -5.54 15.40 -30.49
C ALA A 598 -4.26 16.14 -30.91
N SER A 599 -3.90 16.09 -32.19
CA SER A 599 -2.70 16.73 -32.75
C SER A 599 -2.99 18.01 -33.54
N MET A 600 -4.25 18.44 -33.65
CA MET A 600 -4.62 19.62 -34.45
C MET A 600 -4.01 20.92 -33.91
N VAL A 601 -3.97 21.08 -32.59
CA VAL A 601 -3.42 22.29 -31.93
C VAL A 601 -1.91 22.15 -31.71
N ARG A 602 -1.48 20.97 -31.25
CA ARG A 602 -0.07 20.62 -31.04
C ARG A 602 0.28 19.39 -31.88
N PRO A 603 0.92 19.56 -33.05
CA PRO A 603 1.35 18.45 -33.89
C PRO A 603 2.17 17.41 -33.10
N GLY A 604 1.84 16.14 -33.29
CA GLY A 604 2.46 15.00 -32.59
C GLY A 604 2.08 14.88 -31.10
N ASN A 605 1.00 15.52 -30.64
CA ASN A 605 0.48 15.33 -29.29
C ASN A 605 -0.36 14.05 -29.14
N GLY A 606 -1.09 13.68 -30.20
CA GLY A 606 -1.84 12.43 -30.30
C GLY A 606 -1.09 11.39 -31.14
N VAL A 607 -1.08 10.15 -30.65
CA VAL A 607 -0.49 9.00 -31.36
C VAL A 607 -1.57 7.94 -31.56
N ALA A 608 -1.58 7.27 -32.71
CA ALA A 608 -2.41 6.09 -32.94
C ALA A 608 -1.56 4.83 -32.86
N VAL A 609 -2.03 3.81 -32.11
CA VAL A 609 -1.45 2.47 -32.14
C VAL A 609 -2.38 1.55 -32.92
N LEU A 610 -1.87 1.00 -34.01
CA LEU A 610 -2.64 0.24 -35.00
C LEU A 610 -2.32 -1.26 -34.94
N SER A 611 -3.36 -2.07 -35.12
CA SER A 611 -3.30 -3.53 -34.99
C SER A 611 -2.79 -4.23 -36.25
N GLY A 612 -1.47 -4.41 -36.38
CA GLY A 612 -0.86 -5.17 -37.47
C GLY A 612 -1.31 -4.79 -38.88
N THR A 613 -1.26 -5.73 -39.81
CA THR A 613 -1.59 -5.49 -41.23
C THR A 613 -3.06 -5.06 -41.42
N ARG A 614 -4.00 -5.73 -40.74
CA ARG A 614 -5.43 -5.45 -40.89
C ARG A 614 -5.79 -4.06 -40.35
N GLY A 615 -5.28 -3.72 -39.18
CA GLY A 615 -5.52 -2.43 -38.56
C GLY A 615 -4.89 -1.28 -39.34
N LEU A 616 -3.68 -1.50 -39.88
CA LEU A 616 -3.06 -0.55 -40.80
C LEU A 616 -3.94 -0.31 -42.03
N ALA A 617 -4.39 -1.39 -42.69
CA ALA A 617 -5.24 -1.27 -43.87
C ALA A 617 -6.56 -0.53 -43.59
N ASP A 618 -7.19 -0.78 -42.43
CA ASP A 618 -8.41 -0.08 -41.99
C ASP A 618 -8.17 1.43 -41.76
N ALA A 619 -7.00 1.78 -41.22
CA ALA A 619 -6.64 3.16 -40.91
C ALA A 619 -6.09 3.96 -42.10
N LEU A 620 -5.62 3.32 -43.17
CA LEU A 620 -4.95 3.99 -44.31
C LEU A 620 -5.77 5.13 -44.93
N GLY A 621 -7.08 4.93 -45.10
CA GLY A 621 -7.97 5.97 -45.62
C GLY A 621 -7.97 7.21 -44.73
N ALA A 622 -8.11 7.01 -43.41
CA ALA A 622 -8.06 8.11 -42.45
C ALA A 622 -6.69 8.80 -42.41
N LEU A 623 -5.59 8.04 -42.51
CA LEU A 623 -4.24 8.63 -42.59
C LEU A 623 -4.07 9.47 -43.87
N SER A 624 -4.63 9.02 -44.99
CA SER A 624 -4.61 9.79 -46.24
C SER A 624 -5.39 11.11 -46.10
N ASP A 625 -6.54 11.08 -45.43
CA ASP A 625 -7.35 12.28 -45.17
C ASP A 625 -6.59 13.26 -44.25
N LEU A 626 -5.99 12.77 -43.16
CA LEU A 626 -5.18 13.60 -42.25
C LEU A 626 -3.96 14.23 -42.94
N ARG A 627 -3.37 13.54 -43.91
CA ARG A 627 -2.30 14.11 -44.74
C ARG A 627 -2.82 15.21 -45.65
N HIS A 628 -4.00 15.02 -46.25
CA HIS A 628 -4.64 16.04 -47.09
C HIS A 628 -4.93 17.31 -46.29
N ASP A 629 -5.31 17.15 -45.02
CA ASP A 629 -5.67 18.24 -44.11
C ASP A 629 -4.46 18.88 -43.38
N ASP A 630 -3.22 18.53 -43.74
CA ASP A 630 -1.99 19.00 -43.08
C ASP A 630 -2.01 18.77 -41.53
N ILE A 631 -2.48 17.59 -41.09
CA ILE A 631 -2.51 17.22 -39.66
C ILE A 631 -1.31 16.33 -39.32
N GLY A 632 -0.43 16.85 -38.48
CA GLY A 632 0.80 16.19 -38.05
C GLY A 632 0.61 15.27 -36.85
N MET A 633 0.61 13.95 -37.06
CA MET A 633 0.44 12.93 -36.00
C MET A 633 1.34 11.70 -36.27
N VAL A 634 1.60 10.86 -35.26
CA VAL A 634 2.38 9.62 -35.44
C VAL A 634 1.50 8.37 -35.28
N ALA A 635 1.53 7.48 -36.26
CA ALA A 635 0.86 6.19 -36.22
C ALA A 635 1.92 5.11 -36.02
N VAL A 636 1.82 4.33 -34.95
CA VAL A 636 2.71 3.18 -34.70
C VAL A 636 1.94 1.90 -35.00
N VAL A 637 2.48 1.04 -35.85
CA VAL A 637 1.90 -0.26 -36.18
C VAL A 637 2.85 -1.38 -35.76
N GLU A 638 2.35 -2.33 -34.97
CA GLU A 638 3.10 -3.55 -34.65
C GLU A 638 2.90 -4.58 -35.76
N LEU A 639 3.91 -4.79 -36.61
CA LEU A 639 3.83 -5.74 -37.72
C LEU A 639 4.33 -7.13 -37.29
N PRO A 640 3.70 -8.22 -37.76
CA PRO A 640 4.20 -9.57 -37.50
C PRO A 640 5.63 -9.76 -38.07
N GLY A 641 6.44 -10.61 -37.42
CA GLY A 641 7.86 -10.80 -37.78
C GLY A 641 8.11 -11.29 -39.20
N ASP A 642 7.15 -12.02 -39.80
CA ASP A 642 7.16 -12.47 -41.21
C ASP A 642 6.25 -11.60 -42.10
N GLY A 643 6.01 -10.33 -41.71
CA GLY A 643 5.10 -9.42 -42.41
C GLY A 643 5.38 -9.33 -43.91
N GLU A 644 4.32 -9.09 -44.69
CA GLU A 644 4.40 -8.99 -46.16
C GLU A 644 5.52 -8.02 -46.59
N PRO A 645 6.57 -8.49 -47.28
CA PRO A 645 7.70 -7.66 -47.66
C PRO A 645 7.25 -6.41 -48.42
N GLY A 646 7.65 -5.24 -47.95
CA GLY A 646 7.33 -3.95 -48.59
C GLY A 646 5.97 -3.35 -48.23
N LEU A 647 5.20 -3.95 -47.31
CA LEU A 647 3.95 -3.37 -46.81
C LEU A 647 4.15 -1.95 -46.21
N PRO A 648 5.13 -1.70 -45.32
CA PRO A 648 5.41 -0.34 -44.83
C PRO A 648 5.68 0.66 -45.95
N ALA A 649 6.45 0.25 -46.97
CA ALA A 649 6.78 1.09 -48.11
C ALA A 649 5.55 1.42 -48.98
N ALA A 650 4.69 0.43 -49.23
CA ALA A 650 3.45 0.62 -49.98
C ALA A 650 2.46 1.53 -49.24
N CYS A 651 2.29 1.31 -47.93
CA CYS A 651 1.47 2.15 -47.06
C CYS A 651 2.06 3.56 -46.88
N GLY A 652 3.39 3.65 -46.90
CA GLY A 652 4.17 4.88 -46.81
C GLY A 652 3.79 5.94 -47.84
N ALA A 653 3.25 5.53 -49.00
CA ALA A 653 2.77 6.45 -50.03
C ALA A 653 1.56 7.30 -49.59
N PHE A 654 0.79 6.86 -48.59
CA PHE A 654 -0.40 7.56 -48.08
C PHE A 654 -0.10 8.53 -46.93
N VAL A 655 1.09 8.45 -46.34
CA VAL A 655 1.53 9.27 -45.20
C VAL A 655 2.67 10.22 -45.60
N LYS A 656 3.02 11.17 -44.74
CA LYS A 656 4.09 12.15 -45.01
C LYS A 656 5.46 11.47 -45.12
N SER A 657 5.78 10.66 -44.12
CA SER A 657 6.99 9.86 -44.05
C SER A 657 6.69 8.56 -43.30
N TRP A 658 7.57 7.57 -43.45
CA TRP A 658 7.46 6.31 -42.73
C TRP A 658 8.84 5.80 -42.34
N TYR A 659 8.86 5.04 -41.25
CA TYR A 659 10.06 4.47 -40.65
C TYR A 659 9.82 3.02 -40.28
N GLU A 660 10.84 2.19 -40.49
CA GLU A 660 10.89 0.81 -40.02
C GLU A 660 12.22 0.62 -39.30
N PRO A 661 12.23 0.55 -37.95
CA PRO A 661 13.47 0.38 -37.20
C PRO A 661 14.13 -0.96 -37.50
N ASP A 662 15.43 -0.94 -37.73
CA ASP A 662 16.24 -2.15 -37.87
C ASP A 662 16.34 -2.90 -36.52
N GLY A 663 16.37 -4.23 -36.60
CA GLY A 663 16.57 -5.08 -35.43
C GLY A 663 18.02 -5.09 -34.91
N PRO A 664 18.24 -5.46 -33.64
CA PRO A 664 19.58 -5.55 -33.09
C PRO A 664 20.42 -6.59 -33.83
N PRO A 665 21.70 -6.29 -34.14
CA PRO A 665 22.68 -7.29 -34.55
C PRO A 665 22.82 -8.41 -33.50
N GLY A 666 23.27 -9.58 -33.94
CA GLY A 666 23.51 -10.71 -33.04
C GLY A 666 24.58 -10.45 -31.98
N ASP A 667 25.49 -9.50 -32.22
CA ASP A 667 26.60 -9.14 -31.32
C ASP A 667 26.21 -8.07 -30.25
N PRO A 668 26.82 -8.09 -29.05
CA PRO A 668 26.49 -7.17 -27.96
C PRO A 668 26.79 -5.68 -28.23
N GLU A 669 27.87 -5.34 -28.95
CA GLU A 669 28.21 -3.94 -29.26
C GLU A 669 27.19 -3.32 -30.24
N GLY A 670 26.74 -4.11 -31.21
CA GLY A 670 25.69 -3.73 -32.16
C GLY A 670 24.33 -3.47 -31.50
N ARG A 671 24.01 -4.15 -30.39
CA ARG A 671 22.75 -3.95 -29.66
C ARG A 671 22.60 -2.54 -29.11
N GLY A 672 23.67 -1.98 -28.54
CA GLY A 672 23.64 -0.61 -28.00
C GLY A 672 23.37 0.43 -29.08
N ALA A 673 24.04 0.31 -30.23
CA ALA A 673 23.82 1.20 -31.38
C ALA A 673 22.39 1.07 -31.93
N ALA A 674 21.88 -0.16 -32.06
CA ALA A 674 20.51 -0.41 -32.51
C ALA A 674 19.46 0.13 -31.52
N ALA A 675 19.72 0.05 -30.21
CA ALA A 675 18.84 0.60 -29.18
C ALA A 675 18.71 2.12 -29.32
N HIS A 676 19.83 2.83 -29.47
CA HIS A 676 19.82 4.26 -29.76
C HIS A 676 19.15 4.58 -31.11
N ALA A 677 19.33 3.75 -32.13
CA ALA A 677 18.69 3.94 -33.44
C ALA A 677 17.16 3.80 -33.35
N LEU A 678 16.63 2.84 -32.59
CA LEU A 678 15.18 2.72 -32.34
C LEU A 678 14.64 3.99 -31.68
N VAL A 679 15.27 4.45 -30.60
CA VAL A 679 14.86 5.67 -29.89
C VAL A 679 14.93 6.90 -30.81
N ALA A 680 16.02 7.02 -31.58
CA ALA A 680 16.20 8.10 -32.54
C ALA A 680 15.13 8.08 -33.64
N THR A 681 14.77 6.90 -34.13
CA THR A 681 13.73 6.72 -35.16
C THR A 681 12.37 7.21 -34.68
N VAL A 682 11.96 6.84 -33.47
CA VAL A 682 10.68 7.29 -32.89
C VAL A 682 10.66 8.81 -32.70
N ARG A 683 11.78 9.38 -32.24
CA ARG A 683 11.92 10.84 -32.09
C ARG A 683 11.88 11.55 -33.43
N GLN A 684 12.58 11.02 -34.43
CA GLN A 684 12.57 11.56 -35.78
C GLN A 684 11.16 11.51 -36.38
N ALA A 685 10.40 10.44 -36.15
CA ALA A 685 9.01 10.36 -36.58
C ALA A 685 8.13 11.46 -35.96
N LEU A 686 8.31 11.76 -34.67
CA LEU A 686 7.64 12.89 -34.01
C LEU A 686 8.08 14.23 -34.59
N ASP A 687 9.37 14.45 -34.78
CA ASP A 687 9.90 15.70 -35.34
C ASP A 687 9.41 15.94 -36.78
N ASP A 688 9.37 14.89 -37.59
CA ASP A 688 8.77 14.91 -38.92
C ASP A 688 7.29 15.28 -38.86
N SER A 689 6.51 14.69 -37.94
CA SER A 689 5.09 15.03 -37.80
C SER A 689 4.87 16.50 -37.43
N ARG A 690 5.86 17.13 -36.78
CA ARG A 690 5.82 18.53 -36.31
C ARG A 690 6.34 19.54 -37.33
N GLN A 691 7.08 19.09 -38.34
CA GLN A 691 7.66 19.95 -39.35
C GLN A 691 6.68 20.23 -40.50
N ALA A 692 6.63 21.46 -41.00
CA ALA A 692 5.82 21.78 -42.19
C ALA A 692 6.47 21.24 -43.49
N PRO A 693 5.69 20.77 -44.50
CA PRO A 693 4.25 20.55 -44.45
C PRO A 693 3.91 19.45 -43.43
N LEU A 694 2.84 19.68 -42.66
CA LEU A 694 2.43 18.75 -41.61
C LEU A 694 1.81 17.51 -42.25
N GLY A 695 1.81 16.40 -41.53
CA GLY A 695 1.15 15.19 -42.00
C GLY A 695 1.45 13.99 -41.12
N PRO A 696 0.68 12.91 -41.27
CA PRO A 696 0.87 11.70 -40.48
C PRO A 696 2.20 11.04 -40.82
N VAL A 697 2.87 10.49 -39.81
CA VAL A 697 4.10 9.72 -39.95
C VAL A 697 3.86 8.30 -39.45
N LEU A 698 4.24 7.30 -40.25
CA LEU A 698 4.05 5.89 -39.91
C LEU A 698 5.34 5.31 -39.32
N VAL A 699 5.26 4.66 -38.16
CA VAL A 699 6.34 3.85 -37.60
C VAL A 699 5.90 2.38 -37.60
N ALA A 700 6.51 1.60 -38.49
CA ALA A 700 6.31 0.16 -38.58
C ALA A 700 7.28 -0.55 -37.63
N LEU A 701 6.79 -1.01 -36.48
CA LEU A 701 7.58 -1.71 -35.47
C LEU A 701 7.43 -3.23 -35.63
N PRO A 702 8.48 -3.99 -36.00
CA PRO A 702 8.41 -5.44 -36.03
C PRO A 702 8.12 -6.04 -34.64
N ARG A 703 7.19 -7.00 -34.56
CA ARG A 703 6.71 -7.59 -33.29
C ARG A 703 7.83 -8.22 -32.46
N HIS A 704 8.77 -8.90 -33.12
CA HIS A 704 9.91 -9.52 -32.42
C HIS A 704 10.82 -8.47 -31.73
N LEU A 705 10.87 -7.24 -32.25
CA LEU A 705 11.56 -6.12 -31.61
C LEU A 705 10.75 -5.55 -30.46
N ALA A 706 9.42 -5.50 -30.62
CA ALA A 706 8.49 -5.01 -29.61
C ALA A 706 8.47 -5.89 -28.34
N GLU A 707 8.56 -7.22 -28.50
CA GLU A 707 8.40 -8.19 -27.40
C GLU A 707 9.67 -8.45 -26.59
N THR A 708 10.83 -8.43 -27.24
CA THR A 708 12.09 -8.80 -26.62
C THR A 708 12.62 -7.67 -25.75
N ALA A 709 13.18 -7.97 -24.57
CA ALA A 709 13.92 -6.99 -23.76
C ALA A 709 15.37 -6.85 -24.25
N TRP A 710 15.70 -5.71 -24.85
CA TRP A 710 17.03 -5.48 -25.46
C TRP A 710 17.48 -4.02 -25.48
N VAL A 711 16.61 -3.07 -25.10
CA VAL A 711 16.90 -1.64 -25.13
C VAL A 711 17.33 -1.20 -23.73
N PRO A 712 18.58 -0.79 -23.49
CA PRO A 712 18.99 -0.24 -22.20
C PRO A 712 18.19 1.01 -21.86
N LEU A 713 17.78 1.16 -20.60
CA LEU A 713 17.07 2.36 -20.12
C LEU A 713 17.87 3.64 -20.39
N THR A 714 19.20 3.55 -20.29
CA THR A 714 20.15 4.64 -20.59
C THR A 714 20.20 5.04 -22.07
N ALA A 715 19.65 4.23 -22.98
CA ALA A 715 19.51 4.61 -24.38
C ALA A 715 18.43 5.68 -24.60
N LEU A 716 17.47 5.81 -23.67
CA LEU A 716 16.45 6.85 -23.72
C LEU A 716 17.02 8.16 -23.18
N PRO A 717 16.60 9.32 -23.73
CA PRO A 717 16.94 10.61 -23.15
C PRO A 717 16.48 10.65 -21.69
N GLY A 718 17.29 11.23 -20.80
CA GLY A 718 16.94 11.35 -19.38
C GLY A 718 15.58 12.00 -19.17
N ALA A 719 14.96 11.74 -18.02
CA ALA A 719 13.68 12.31 -17.61
C ALA A 719 13.80 13.84 -17.45
N GLY A 720 13.84 14.58 -18.57
CA GLY A 720 13.73 16.03 -18.54
C GLY A 720 12.42 16.37 -17.83
N ARG A 721 12.46 17.36 -16.92
CA ARG A 721 11.24 17.96 -16.35
C ARG A 721 10.23 18.06 -17.49
N VAL A 722 9.12 17.33 -17.40
CA VAL A 722 7.93 17.61 -18.21
C VAL A 722 7.71 19.10 -17.98
N ILE A 723 7.99 19.90 -19.00
CA ILE A 723 7.88 21.33 -18.90
C ILE A 723 6.39 21.58 -18.75
N GLY A 724 5.95 21.70 -17.49
CA GLY A 724 4.75 22.43 -17.18
C GLY A 724 4.86 23.79 -17.83
N GLU A 725 3.79 24.17 -18.52
CA GLU A 725 3.52 25.53 -18.93
C GLU A 725 4.58 26.16 -19.86
N THR A 726 4.71 25.64 -21.08
CA THR A 726 5.20 26.51 -22.17
C THR A 726 4.06 27.37 -22.68
N ALA A 727 4.03 28.57 -22.13
CA ALA A 727 3.76 29.85 -22.79
C ALA A 727 2.83 29.77 -24.00
N GLY A 728 1.62 30.34 -23.83
CA GLY A 728 0.67 30.57 -24.90
C GLY A 728 1.33 31.10 -26.16
N ARG A 729 1.61 30.20 -27.11
CA ARG A 729 1.72 30.57 -28.50
C ARG A 729 0.30 30.91 -28.96
N PRO A 730 0.09 32.00 -29.70
CA PRO A 730 -1.23 32.32 -30.22
C PRO A 730 -1.71 31.10 -31.00
N ALA A 731 -2.90 30.61 -30.63
CA ALA A 731 -3.56 29.52 -31.31
C ALA A 731 -3.44 29.76 -32.81
N ARG A 732 -2.82 28.83 -33.53
CA ARG A 732 -2.94 28.79 -34.99
C ARG A 732 -4.44 28.61 -35.20
N GLN A 733 -5.13 29.65 -35.66
CA GLN A 733 -6.51 29.51 -36.13
C GLN A 733 -6.47 28.37 -37.14
N VAL A 734 -6.99 27.21 -36.75
CA VAL A 734 -7.41 26.21 -37.71
C VAL A 734 -8.34 26.96 -38.65
N ALA A 735 -7.94 27.09 -39.91
CA ALA A 735 -8.69 27.85 -40.90
C ALA A 735 -10.13 27.33 -40.85
N PRO A 736 -11.11 28.22 -40.68
CA PRO A 736 -12.42 27.78 -40.30
C PRO A 736 -13.06 27.10 -41.51
N VAL A 737 -13.66 25.93 -41.30
CA VAL A 737 -14.87 25.58 -42.04
C VAL A 737 -15.97 26.54 -41.54
N ALA A 738 -15.80 27.84 -41.85
CA ALA A 738 -16.64 28.95 -41.41
C ALA A 738 -17.97 29.00 -42.16
N ASP A 739 -18.10 28.29 -43.28
CA ASP A 739 -19.18 28.60 -44.22
C ASP A 739 -20.53 27.95 -43.89
N VAL A 740 -20.64 27.20 -42.79
CA VAL A 740 -21.93 26.57 -42.42
C VAL A 740 -22.38 26.89 -40.99
N LEU A 741 -21.49 27.21 -40.05
CA LEU A 741 -21.87 27.58 -38.67
C LEU A 741 -21.66 29.07 -38.36
N GLY A 742 -20.84 29.79 -39.14
CA GLY A 742 -20.48 31.19 -38.89
C GLY A 742 -21.64 32.18 -38.99
N GLY A 743 -22.68 31.87 -39.76
CA GLY A 743 -23.83 32.76 -39.89
C GLY A 743 -24.86 32.67 -38.75
N VAL A 744 -24.84 31.62 -37.92
CA VAL A 744 -25.71 31.49 -36.72
C VAL A 744 -24.97 31.97 -35.47
N LEU A 745 -23.64 31.89 -35.47
CA LEU A 745 -22.79 32.07 -34.31
C LEU A 745 -22.01 33.40 -34.39
N GLY A 746 -22.73 34.52 -34.24
CA GLY A 746 -22.13 35.87 -34.16
C GLY A 746 -21.23 36.14 -32.95
N ALA A 747 -20.96 35.15 -32.09
CA ALA A 747 -19.93 35.20 -31.05
C ALA A 747 -19.67 33.79 -30.50
N VAL A 748 -18.87 32.99 -31.21
CA VAL A 748 -18.23 31.82 -30.58
C VAL A 748 -17.32 32.36 -29.45
N PRO A 749 -17.51 31.93 -28.18
CA PRO A 749 -16.66 32.39 -27.09
C PRO A 749 -15.18 32.14 -27.39
N PRO A 750 -14.25 33.03 -26.98
CA PRO A 750 -12.82 32.78 -27.13
C PRO A 750 -12.43 31.41 -26.56
N GLY A 751 -11.64 30.65 -27.31
CA GLY A 751 -11.17 29.32 -26.89
C GLY A 751 -12.08 28.13 -27.25
N VAL A 752 -13.16 28.36 -28.01
CA VAL A 752 -14.01 27.27 -28.55
C VAL A 752 -13.55 26.86 -29.95
N TYR A 753 -13.27 25.57 -30.13
CA TYR A 753 -12.91 24.94 -31.39
C TYR A 753 -14.13 24.27 -32.00
N VAL A 754 -14.42 24.61 -33.25
CA VAL A 754 -15.50 23.99 -34.03
C VAL A 754 -14.87 23.10 -35.09
N THR A 755 -15.18 21.81 -35.06
CA THR A 755 -14.62 20.83 -36.01
C THR A 755 -15.71 20.13 -36.79
N GLY A 756 -15.41 19.74 -38.04
CA GLY A 756 -16.16 18.72 -38.77
C GLY A 756 -15.67 17.33 -38.38
N GLY A 757 -16.57 16.36 -38.28
CA GLY A 757 -16.24 14.97 -37.92
C GLY A 757 -16.16 14.73 -36.41
N ALA A 758 -17.07 13.91 -35.90
CA ALA A 758 -17.23 13.67 -34.46
C ALA A 758 -16.00 13.00 -33.81
N ALA A 759 -15.32 12.08 -34.51
CA ALA A 759 -14.09 11.47 -34.01
C ALA A 759 -12.93 12.47 -33.87
N LEU A 760 -12.75 13.40 -34.82
CA LEU A 760 -11.72 14.45 -34.69
C LEU A 760 -11.99 15.34 -33.48
N ALA A 761 -13.27 15.70 -33.25
CA ALA A 761 -13.69 16.51 -32.12
C ALA A 761 -13.40 15.83 -30.78
N THR A 762 -13.75 14.55 -30.65
CA THR A 762 -13.48 13.73 -29.46
C THR A 762 -11.99 13.65 -29.19
N GLY A 763 -11.18 13.40 -30.23
CA GLY A 763 -9.72 13.38 -30.13
C GLY A 763 -9.13 14.71 -29.66
N LEU A 764 -9.57 15.82 -30.25
CA LEU A 764 -9.14 17.16 -29.84
C LEU A 764 -9.48 17.46 -28.37
N ALA A 765 -10.70 17.12 -27.93
CA ALA A 765 -11.15 17.36 -26.57
C ALA A 765 -10.34 16.57 -25.53
N LEU A 766 -9.94 15.34 -25.85
CA LEU A 766 -9.12 14.49 -24.99
C LEU A 766 -7.63 14.90 -25.01
N GLY A 767 -7.10 15.27 -26.17
CA GLY A 767 -5.71 15.67 -26.34
C GLY A 767 -5.38 17.08 -25.83
N GLU A 768 -6.38 17.97 -25.79
CA GLU A 768 -6.29 19.33 -25.29
C GLU A 768 -7.40 19.59 -24.26
N PRO A 769 -7.29 19.12 -23.01
CA PRO A 769 -8.35 19.26 -22.00
C PRO A 769 -8.73 20.71 -21.66
N SER A 770 -7.88 21.68 -22.02
CA SER A 770 -8.16 23.12 -21.86
C SER A 770 -8.98 23.72 -23.03
N ALA A 771 -9.14 22.98 -24.13
CA ALA A 771 -9.90 23.40 -25.29
C ALA A 771 -11.40 23.12 -25.07
N ARG A 772 -12.25 24.09 -25.41
CA ARG A 772 -13.70 23.87 -25.48
C ARG A 772 -14.04 23.38 -26.88
N VAL A 773 -14.50 22.14 -27.04
CA VAL A 773 -14.72 21.56 -28.37
C VAL A 773 -16.20 21.41 -28.68
N VAL A 774 -16.61 21.87 -29.87
CA VAL A 774 -17.98 21.80 -30.35
C VAL A 774 -17.99 21.09 -31.71
N CYS A 775 -18.86 20.08 -31.86
CA CYS A 775 -19.01 19.33 -33.11
C CYS A 775 -20.47 19.32 -33.57
N GLY A 776 -20.72 19.70 -34.82
CA GLY A 776 -22.02 19.48 -35.46
C GLY A 776 -22.20 18.02 -35.88
N LEU A 777 -23.37 17.43 -35.63
CA LEU A 777 -23.76 16.12 -36.16
C LEU A 777 -24.80 16.34 -37.28
N GLY A 778 -24.44 16.01 -38.52
CA GLY A 778 -25.27 16.22 -39.71
C GLY A 778 -26.28 15.09 -39.98
N GLY A 779 -27.30 15.38 -40.80
CA GLY A 779 -28.41 14.44 -41.11
C GLY A 779 -28.04 13.25 -42.02
N GLN A 780 -26.84 13.21 -42.62
CA GLN A 780 -26.35 12.04 -43.37
C GLN A 780 -25.54 11.05 -42.50
N ASP A 781 -25.20 11.41 -41.26
CA ASP A 781 -24.30 10.66 -40.37
C ASP A 781 -25.04 9.86 -39.28
N GLY A 782 -26.33 9.56 -39.45
CA GLY A 782 -27.19 9.05 -38.36
C GLY A 782 -26.65 7.82 -37.61
N GLY A 783 -25.89 6.96 -38.27
CA GLY A 783 -25.23 5.81 -37.63
C GLY A 783 -23.87 6.13 -36.98
N ASP A 784 -23.07 7.00 -37.59
CA ASP A 784 -21.71 7.30 -37.15
C ASP A 784 -21.70 8.37 -36.04
N GLY A 785 -22.61 9.34 -36.05
CA GLY A 785 -22.78 10.33 -34.97
C GLY A 785 -23.21 9.69 -33.64
N VAL A 786 -24.07 8.67 -33.68
CA VAL A 786 -24.46 7.90 -32.47
C VAL A 786 -23.28 7.09 -31.93
N ARG A 787 -22.52 6.44 -32.82
CA ARG A 787 -21.31 5.69 -32.42
C ARG A 787 -20.30 6.58 -31.72
N GLU A 788 -20.09 7.79 -32.23
CA GLU A 788 -19.16 8.74 -31.63
C GLU A 788 -19.69 9.36 -30.33
N LEU A 789 -21.00 9.60 -30.20
CA LEU A 789 -21.59 10.00 -28.92
C LEU A 789 -21.38 8.91 -27.85
N VAL A 790 -21.56 7.64 -28.21
CA VAL A 790 -21.27 6.50 -27.32
C VAL A 790 -19.78 6.43 -26.98
N ALA A 791 -18.89 6.65 -27.95
CA ALA A 791 -17.44 6.65 -27.73
C ALA A 791 -17.02 7.78 -26.77
N ALA A 792 -17.47 9.01 -27.03
CA ALA A 792 -17.20 10.16 -26.17
C ALA A 792 -17.74 9.96 -24.74
N ALA A 793 -18.92 9.34 -24.58
CA ALA A 793 -19.47 8.96 -23.27
C ALA A 793 -18.57 7.96 -22.53
N ARG A 794 -18.11 6.90 -23.21
CA ARG A 794 -17.22 5.90 -22.62
C ARG A 794 -15.85 6.46 -22.24
N GLN A 795 -15.35 7.40 -23.02
CA GLN A 795 -14.05 8.06 -22.81
C GLN A 795 -14.15 9.29 -21.88
N ALA A 796 -15.36 9.66 -21.44
CA ALA A 796 -15.63 10.90 -20.71
C ALA A 796 -15.07 12.15 -21.40
N ALA A 797 -15.09 12.19 -22.74
CA ALA A 797 -14.50 13.28 -23.52
C ALA A 797 -15.29 14.60 -23.37
N PRO A 798 -14.65 15.75 -23.07
CA PRO A 798 -15.33 17.03 -22.87
C PRO A 798 -15.70 17.72 -24.20
N VAL A 799 -16.50 17.04 -25.02
CA VAL A 799 -16.98 17.53 -26.32
C VAL A 799 -18.48 17.84 -26.26
N THR A 800 -18.87 18.99 -26.82
CA THR A 800 -20.28 19.39 -26.99
C THR A 800 -20.77 19.07 -28.40
N PHE A 801 -21.68 18.12 -28.54
CA PHE A 801 -22.31 17.79 -29.82
C PHE A 801 -23.53 18.69 -30.06
N VAL A 802 -23.69 19.18 -31.28
CA VAL A 802 -24.86 19.96 -31.71
C VAL A 802 -25.56 19.22 -32.84
N VAL A 803 -26.80 18.78 -32.61
CA VAL A 803 -27.61 18.08 -33.60
C VAL A 803 -28.71 19.01 -34.08
N CYS A 804 -28.87 19.15 -35.39
CA CYS A 804 -29.97 19.89 -36.01
C CYS A 804 -30.89 18.92 -36.76
N ASP A 805 -31.65 18.10 -36.02
CA ASP A 805 -32.65 17.21 -36.60
C ASP A 805 -33.82 17.01 -35.65
N GLY A 806 -35.03 17.35 -36.10
CA GLY A 806 -36.26 17.20 -35.33
C GLY A 806 -36.80 15.76 -35.28
N ALA A 807 -36.18 14.81 -35.98
CA ALA A 807 -36.64 13.41 -36.09
C ALA A 807 -35.73 12.37 -35.39
N SER A 808 -34.54 12.76 -34.92
CA SER A 808 -33.55 11.84 -34.35
C SER A 808 -33.72 11.58 -32.84
N ARG A 809 -33.39 10.36 -32.37
CA ARG A 809 -33.44 9.94 -30.95
C ARG A 809 -32.19 10.31 -30.11
N TYR A 810 -31.40 11.31 -30.52
CA TYR A 810 -30.14 11.64 -29.84
C TYR A 810 -30.35 12.05 -28.37
N GLY A 811 -31.44 12.75 -28.04
CA GLY A 811 -31.80 13.06 -26.65
C GLY A 811 -32.03 11.80 -25.79
N GLU A 812 -32.81 10.84 -26.30
CA GLU A 812 -33.05 9.56 -25.62
C GLU A 812 -31.74 8.76 -25.40
N ILE A 813 -30.84 8.79 -26.39
CA ILE A 813 -29.53 8.11 -26.31
C ILE A 813 -28.61 8.81 -25.31
N ALA A 814 -28.56 10.14 -25.32
CA ALA A 814 -27.76 10.91 -24.36
C ALA A 814 -28.23 10.63 -22.92
N ASP A 815 -29.54 10.63 -22.68
CA ASP A 815 -30.10 10.33 -21.37
C ASP A 815 -29.75 8.90 -20.92
N ALA A 816 -29.81 7.91 -21.83
CA ALA A 816 -29.43 6.52 -21.54
C ALA A 816 -27.93 6.34 -21.23
N LEU A 817 -27.08 7.20 -21.79
CA LEU A 817 -25.63 7.22 -21.55
C LEU A 817 -25.23 8.09 -20.36
N GLY A 818 -26.17 8.80 -19.72
CA GLY A 818 -25.87 9.80 -18.69
C GLY A 818 -25.18 11.06 -19.22
N VAL A 819 -25.25 11.29 -20.53
CA VAL A 819 -24.68 12.48 -21.18
C VAL A 819 -25.62 13.67 -20.98
N ARG A 820 -25.06 14.81 -20.60
CA ARG A 820 -25.84 16.02 -20.37
C ARG A 820 -26.45 16.54 -21.68
N SER A 821 -27.77 16.50 -21.80
CA SER A 821 -28.49 16.94 -23.00
C SER A 821 -29.30 18.22 -22.74
N ARG A 822 -29.47 19.08 -23.76
CA ARG A 822 -30.42 20.20 -23.72
C ARG A 822 -31.01 20.49 -25.08
N ARG A 823 -32.32 20.64 -25.11
CA ARG A 823 -33.08 21.00 -26.30
C ARG A 823 -33.24 22.52 -26.39
N VAL A 824 -33.00 23.07 -27.58
CA VAL A 824 -33.19 24.49 -27.89
C VAL A 824 -34.14 24.60 -29.08
N ASP A 825 -35.28 25.21 -28.85
CA ASP A 825 -36.37 25.31 -29.84
C ASP A 825 -36.26 26.60 -30.65
N LEU A 826 -36.04 26.46 -31.97
CA LEU A 826 -35.95 27.58 -32.91
C LEU A 826 -37.21 27.70 -33.80
N SER A 827 -38.29 26.98 -33.50
CA SER A 827 -39.48 26.84 -34.37
C SER A 827 -40.43 28.05 -34.41
N GLY A 828 -40.15 29.11 -33.65
CA GLY A 828 -40.98 30.32 -33.59
C GLY A 828 -40.95 31.20 -34.84
N ARG A 829 -41.77 32.26 -34.82
CA ARG A 829 -41.95 33.19 -35.95
C ARG A 829 -40.64 33.97 -36.19
N LEU A 830 -40.12 33.90 -37.42
CA LEU A 830 -38.83 34.47 -37.80
C LEU A 830 -38.92 36.00 -37.95
N ASP A 831 -38.98 36.70 -36.82
CA ASP A 831 -38.69 38.14 -36.76
C ASP A 831 -37.34 38.40 -36.10
N GLY A 832 -36.77 39.59 -36.34
CA GLY A 832 -35.39 39.93 -35.92
C GLY A 832 -35.19 39.89 -34.40
N ASP A 833 -36.22 40.24 -33.62
CA ASP A 833 -36.16 40.25 -32.16
C ASP A 833 -36.21 38.82 -31.58
N TYR A 834 -37.05 37.94 -32.15
CA TYR A 834 -37.10 36.53 -31.81
C TYR A 834 -35.76 35.83 -32.09
N LEU A 835 -35.18 36.06 -33.26
CA LEU A 835 -33.90 35.48 -33.65
C LEU A 835 -32.74 35.96 -32.76
N ALA A 836 -32.70 37.24 -32.40
CA ALA A 836 -31.69 37.77 -31.47
C ALA A 836 -31.81 37.18 -30.05
N ALA A 837 -33.04 37.02 -29.55
CA ALA A 837 -33.29 36.40 -28.25
C ALA A 837 -32.90 34.91 -28.22
N GLN A 838 -33.21 34.16 -29.28
CA GLN A 838 -32.85 32.75 -29.40
C GLN A 838 -31.34 32.56 -29.58
N GLY A 839 -30.66 33.42 -30.34
CA GLY A 839 -29.21 33.43 -30.45
C GLY A 839 -28.51 33.62 -29.10
N LYS A 840 -29.01 34.54 -28.26
CA LYS A 840 -28.50 34.75 -26.89
C LYS A 840 -28.75 33.56 -25.98
N ALA A 841 -29.93 32.94 -26.05
CA ALA A 841 -30.27 31.75 -25.25
C ALA A 841 -29.43 30.53 -25.65
N PHE A 842 -29.17 30.37 -26.96
CA PHE A 842 -28.29 29.34 -27.48
C PHE A 842 -26.84 29.57 -27.04
N ALA A 843 -26.32 30.80 -27.10
CA ALA A 843 -24.97 31.13 -26.63
C ALA A 843 -24.76 30.82 -25.13
N VAL A 844 -25.74 31.15 -24.27
CA VAL A 844 -25.70 30.79 -22.83
C VAL A 844 -25.72 29.27 -22.65
N THR A 845 -26.52 28.57 -23.44
CA THR A 845 -26.59 27.09 -23.39
C THR A 845 -25.29 26.46 -23.85
N LEU A 846 -24.71 26.94 -24.95
CA LEU A 846 -23.44 26.47 -25.50
C LEU A 846 -22.30 26.69 -24.50
N GLN A 847 -22.23 27.85 -23.86
CA GLN A 847 -21.25 28.12 -22.80
C GLN A 847 -21.41 27.14 -21.63
N ALA A 848 -22.62 26.95 -21.12
CA ALA A 848 -22.88 26.03 -20.01
C ALA A 848 -22.58 24.55 -20.36
N MET A 849 -22.71 24.16 -21.62
CA MET A 849 -22.43 22.80 -22.08
C MET A 849 -20.95 22.55 -22.37
N THR A 850 -20.23 23.57 -22.85
CA THR A 850 -18.78 23.50 -23.09
C THR A 850 -17.94 23.64 -21.81
N ASP A 851 -18.50 24.21 -20.74
CA ASP A 851 -17.87 24.24 -19.40
C ASP A 851 -18.04 22.93 -18.61
N HIS A 852 -18.81 21.97 -19.14
CA HIS A 852 -19.00 20.68 -18.50
C HIS A 852 -17.77 19.78 -18.71
N PRO A 853 -17.26 19.11 -17.65
CA PRO A 853 -16.02 18.32 -17.74
C PRO A 853 -16.14 17.00 -18.52
N GLY A 854 -17.35 16.63 -18.94
CA GLY A 854 -17.61 15.45 -19.78
C GLY A 854 -18.46 15.81 -21.00
N PRO A 855 -18.90 14.81 -21.79
CA PRO A 855 -19.61 15.07 -23.03
C PRO A 855 -20.97 15.72 -22.79
N SER A 856 -21.42 16.49 -23.76
CA SER A 856 -22.72 17.15 -23.72
C SER A 856 -23.37 17.20 -25.12
N LEU A 857 -24.69 17.34 -25.14
CA LEU A 857 -25.50 17.34 -26.36
C LEU A 857 -26.45 18.53 -26.37
N ILE A 858 -26.49 19.25 -27.49
CA ILE A 858 -27.49 20.28 -27.78
C ILE A 858 -28.33 19.84 -28.98
N GLU A 859 -29.63 19.70 -28.77
CA GLU A 859 -30.58 19.40 -29.85
C GLU A 859 -31.27 20.69 -30.30
N LEU A 860 -31.05 21.08 -31.55
CA LEU A 860 -31.67 22.22 -32.20
C LEU A 860 -32.93 21.76 -32.96
N VAL A 861 -34.07 22.35 -32.62
CA VAL A 861 -35.35 22.13 -33.34
C VAL A 861 -35.54 23.22 -34.39
N PRO A 862 -35.38 22.92 -35.71
CA PRO A 862 -35.61 23.91 -36.75
C PRO A 862 -37.10 24.24 -36.93
N PRO A 863 -37.44 25.38 -37.58
CA PRO A 863 -38.78 25.63 -38.08
C PRO A 863 -39.26 24.54 -39.05
N ALA A 864 -40.57 24.33 -39.14
CA ALA A 864 -41.16 23.30 -39.98
C ALA A 864 -40.83 23.51 -41.47
N GLY A 865 -40.36 22.45 -42.14
CA GLY A 865 -40.03 22.47 -43.59
C GLY A 865 -38.60 22.94 -43.91
N THR A 866 -37.79 23.22 -42.90
CA THR A 866 -36.42 23.68 -43.08
C THR A 866 -35.39 22.56 -42.96
N ARG A 867 -34.56 22.37 -43.97
CA ARG A 867 -33.30 21.66 -43.83
C ARG A 867 -32.21 22.69 -43.61
N LEU A 868 -31.86 22.95 -42.34
CA LEU A 868 -30.86 23.96 -41.94
C LEU A 868 -29.55 23.85 -42.74
N TRP A 869 -29.18 22.63 -43.16
CA TRP A 869 -27.95 22.32 -43.88
C TRP A 869 -28.04 22.43 -45.42
N ASP A 870 -29.23 22.28 -46.02
CA ASP A 870 -29.40 22.30 -47.49
C ASP A 870 -29.76 23.69 -48.04
N THR A 871 -30.15 24.63 -47.18
CA THR A 871 -30.88 25.84 -47.61
C THR A 871 -30.15 27.16 -47.36
N GLY A 872 -28.90 27.14 -46.91
CA GLY A 872 -28.17 28.38 -46.60
C GLY A 872 -28.89 29.26 -45.58
N TRP A 873 -29.76 28.68 -44.73
CA TRP A 873 -30.56 29.42 -43.75
C TRP A 873 -29.73 30.24 -42.76
N ILE A 874 -28.47 29.87 -42.65
CA ILE A 874 -27.48 30.47 -41.79
C ILE A 874 -26.94 31.79 -42.37
N SER A 875 -27.07 32.06 -43.68
CA SER A 875 -26.64 33.33 -44.29
C SER A 875 -27.65 34.49 -44.18
N MET A 876 -28.86 34.26 -43.64
CA MET A 876 -29.89 35.30 -43.46
C MET A 876 -29.92 35.97 -42.07
N LEU A 877 -28.96 35.65 -41.19
CA LEU A 877 -28.77 36.29 -39.89
C LEU A 877 -27.73 37.42 -39.99
N GLU A 878 -28.03 38.49 -40.76
CA GLU A 878 -27.30 39.75 -40.62
C GLU A 878 -27.73 40.45 -39.32
N LEU A 879 -26.87 40.44 -38.30
CA LEU A 879 -26.99 41.34 -37.15
C LEU A 879 -26.39 42.72 -37.50
N PRO A 880 -26.95 43.81 -36.97
CA PRO A 880 -26.53 45.17 -37.31
C PRO A 880 -25.09 45.42 -36.88
N THR A 881 -24.26 45.82 -37.85
CA THR A 881 -22.97 46.45 -37.58
C THR A 881 -23.21 47.80 -36.89
N THR A 882 -22.38 48.11 -35.88
CA THR A 882 -22.20 49.39 -35.16
C THR A 882 -22.79 49.53 -33.73
N VAL A 883 -21.91 49.37 -32.73
CA VAL A 883 -21.85 50.27 -31.57
C VAL A 883 -20.40 50.78 -31.50
N GLY A 884 -20.27 52.11 -31.49
CA GLY A 884 -19.06 52.84 -31.88
C GLY A 884 -17.80 52.58 -31.07
N ALA A 885 -16.67 52.72 -31.78
CA ALA A 885 -15.39 53.05 -31.20
C ALA A 885 -15.49 54.40 -30.47
N GLY A 886 -15.16 54.38 -29.19
CA GLY A 886 -14.96 55.57 -28.35
C GLY A 886 -13.65 55.43 -27.58
N ASN A 887 -12.64 56.14 -28.08
CA ASN A 887 -11.42 56.62 -27.43
C ASN A 887 -10.19 55.70 -27.26
N ALA A 888 -9.27 55.97 -28.21
CA ALA A 888 -7.80 56.05 -28.17
C ALA A 888 -6.98 54.76 -28.00
#